data_AF-A0AA88Q1K5-F1
#
_entry.id   AF-A0AA88Q1K5-F1
#
_cell.length_a   1.000
_cell.length_b   1.000
_cell.length_c   1.000
_cell.angle_alpha   90.00
_cell.angle_beta   90.00
_cell.angle_gamma   90.00
#
_symmetry.space_group_name_H-M   'P 1'
#
loop_
_entity.id
_entity.type
_entity.pdbx_description
1 polymer ?
#
loop_
_entity_poly.entity_id
_entity_poly.type
_entity_poly.pdbx_seq_one_letter_code
_entity_poly.pdbx_strand_id
1 'polypeptide(L)'
;MYSCAVAKLEINAEEMYCTTGLIPACSVFTWDCKDSLGSFSDDISEALEERVVRSTSPSLLSATVGQRLLTRLDDGSGCTSPDKVIALWTEEGIHNSRDILQTLDFSLEEHLCLAELTLALDNELLVSGNGIHQAALVSYKNEINYLQVLADQACQERDKAKADLELADRRNLQLVREVDDRHATMESLNESKIKGLEQEFRDKLTALRSESEYESEVLLEQVEEEQKRLQEELELLRAQDISLQEDICTAAKENSRLEEEVSVLKEKLSEAESTISKLQKDLDHLLQDKYGGLDPNGTGLLNQEEHFSEIFKEYEQQCRELQDRNDELHSELELLKSQGPGRRARRSRNSLTGHDWSSQRALTTESDSDDSEMKKGTSPQVRKKLQVIDKNALGSLESLAPPVSIETELAMEQMKEKYERELQDLKIQLETKVNFYERSMELMRQNMEVERKDISQSFKMEISELEDLKAQAEERAEKMRKAVERLEAELRGKTGAGGAWGPEQERRIQREQAELEQNYAREISNIVMRLTSEKDQLEAELKLKMDQEVLLVRSQLDEVMSENSALKDRLAVLQQDIKSLEEELNKKRRKLEEVEREYMKNREEEERLRKENSKFREEVLDFSARNLQLSNENAELSSRLSTDQRAVQTLTDRLAQVCQENDETAASYTQLQETVQQQKSDTLKLQEQWQKEKVLLERELKTAKEMLQHLTVVESALNNQTLKNQALEEDKERLLTATADRDQKLEKLQESLHKSESQIEQLNSQILTMWQEKDVHVQESSTHQKMLQQSQDKAQELEENIRQLRKEKEQLLQTHRLQEETAVSVLQKECKTLRVQNEELHKKVAQLQTQELELQRLTRECLTLRNKQAELQTAKHEADEQALRADSALSLVQAQHAREVQELREQVGSGTREHLAHLQTQLAEQQRRTQDLEDLLRSQAKQASVQMGLQQEQYEKLMASMQERMDEVEAKLKITRVMLQDKVNQLKEQLAKNAKSDLLLKDLYVENSQLMKALQVTEQRQKSAEKKSFLLEEKVVALNKLLRKIAPASLTA
;
A
#
# COMPACT_ATOMS: atom_id res chain seq x y z
N MET A 1 51.38 -51.54 -27.48
CA MET A 1 51.98 -52.73 -26.85
C MET A 1 51.09 -53.16 -25.70
N TYR A 2 50.61 -54.41 -25.75
CA TYR A 2 50.15 -55.32 -24.68
C TYR A 2 49.23 -54.75 -23.56
N SER A 3 47.95 -55.09 -23.46
CA SER A 3 47.27 -56.41 -23.23
C SER A 3 47.17 -56.82 -21.76
N CYS A 4 45.94 -56.78 -21.21
CA CYS A 4 45.24 -57.78 -20.36
C CYS A 4 44.02 -57.07 -19.73
N ALA A 5 42.74 -57.28 -20.10
CA ALA A 5 41.91 -58.45 -20.40
C ALA A 5 41.26 -59.11 -19.16
N VAL A 6 39.95 -59.40 -19.33
CA VAL A 6 39.05 -60.36 -18.63
C VAL A 6 38.26 -59.76 -17.45
N ALA A 7 36.91 -59.80 -17.36
CA ALA A 7 35.81 -60.62 -17.95
C ALA A 7 34.54 -59.75 -18.18
N LYS A 8 33.79 -59.82 -19.31
CA LYS A 8 32.68 -60.75 -19.71
C LYS A 8 31.54 -60.82 -18.65
N LEU A 9 30.24 -60.65 -18.94
CA LEU A 9 29.43 -60.73 -20.17
C LEU A 9 28.03 -60.10 -19.91
N GLU A 10 27.35 -59.72 -21.01
CA GLU A 10 25.89 -59.53 -21.18
C GLU A 10 25.21 -58.29 -20.56
N ILE A 11 25.27 -57.19 -21.31
CA ILE A 11 24.24 -56.14 -21.27
C ILE A 11 23.23 -56.50 -22.36
N ASN A 12 22.07 -57.01 -21.94
CA ASN A 12 20.93 -57.20 -22.81
C ASN A 12 20.12 -55.90 -22.84
N ALA A 13 19.75 -55.50 -24.04
CA ALA A 13 19.03 -54.27 -24.32
C ALA A 13 17.56 -54.37 -23.93
N GLU A 14 17.16 -53.68 -22.86
CA GLU A 14 15.78 -53.24 -22.63
C GLU A 14 15.83 -51.89 -21.91
N GLU A 15 15.94 -50.79 -22.66
CA GLU A 15 15.67 -49.45 -22.14
C GLU A 15 15.59 -48.45 -23.30
N MET A 16 14.38 -48.19 -23.79
CA MET A 16 13.90 -46.88 -24.21
C MET A 16 12.46 -47.04 -24.76
N TYR A 17 11.50 -47.08 -23.83
CA TYR A 17 10.13 -46.67 -24.12
C TYR A 17 9.65 -45.73 -23.01
N CYS A 18 9.52 -44.46 -23.42
CA CYS A 18 8.51 -43.48 -23.06
C CYS A 18 8.04 -43.37 -21.59
N THR A 19 8.52 -42.31 -20.95
CA THR A 19 7.87 -41.60 -19.86
C THR A 19 6.62 -40.82 -20.31
N THR A 20 5.68 -40.65 -19.38
CA THR A 20 4.47 -39.78 -19.36
C THR A 20 3.31 -40.18 -20.27
N GLY A 21 2.07 -40.42 -19.82
CA GLY A 21 1.46 -40.41 -18.49
C GLY A 21 -0.06 -40.61 -18.62
N LEU A 22 -0.68 -41.28 -17.64
CA LEU A 22 -2.11 -41.24 -17.22
C LEU A 22 -2.53 -42.61 -16.67
N ILE A 23 -2.85 -42.68 -15.37
CA ILE A 23 -3.96 -43.41 -14.72
C ILE A 23 -3.76 -43.29 -13.18
N PRO A 24 -4.80 -42.93 -12.40
CA PRO A 24 -4.67 -42.71 -10.97
C PRO A 24 -4.82 -44.00 -10.16
N ALA A 25 -3.94 -44.18 -9.18
CA ALA A 25 -4.10 -45.09 -8.07
C ALA A 25 -4.73 -44.34 -6.88
N CYS A 26 -5.95 -44.74 -6.49
CA CYS A 26 -6.51 -44.46 -5.18
C CYS A 26 -6.14 -45.63 -4.24
N SER A 27 -5.41 -45.33 -3.17
CA SER A 27 -5.29 -46.22 -2.02
C SER A 27 -5.70 -45.46 -0.75
N VAL A 28 -6.77 -45.97 -0.12
CA VAL A 28 -6.88 -46.22 1.31
C VAL A 28 -6.79 -45.01 2.26
N PHE A 29 -7.95 -44.51 2.67
CA PHE A 29 -8.20 -44.16 4.07
C PHE A 29 -9.39 -45.01 4.55
N THR A 30 -9.10 -45.98 5.41
CA THR A 30 -10.08 -46.72 6.21
C THR A 30 -10.59 -45.81 7.32
N TRP A 31 -11.89 -45.52 7.32
CA TRP A 31 -12.61 -45.08 8.51
C TRP A 31 -13.59 -46.19 8.88
N ASP A 32 -13.36 -46.78 10.06
CA ASP A 32 -14.27 -47.67 10.75
C ASP A 32 -15.59 -46.92 11.04
N CYS A 33 -16.68 -47.37 10.42
CA CYS A 33 -18.04 -47.13 10.88
C CYS A 33 -18.73 -48.50 11.01
N LYS A 34 -18.30 -49.26 12.03
CA LYS A 34 -19.23 -50.19 12.69
C LYS A 34 -20.19 -49.37 13.53
N ASP A 35 -21.41 -49.88 13.63
CA ASP A 35 -22.54 -49.35 14.40
C ASP A 35 -23.47 -48.43 13.59
N SER A 36 -24.31 -49.03 12.75
CA SER A 36 -25.73 -48.64 12.50
C SER A 36 -26.42 -49.38 11.33
N LEU A 37 -25.83 -50.47 10.81
CA LEU A 37 -26.41 -51.26 9.69
C LEU A 37 -26.88 -52.66 10.10
N GLY A 38 -27.15 -52.88 11.39
CA GLY A 38 -27.48 -54.20 11.94
C GLY A 38 -28.96 -54.62 11.87
N SER A 39 -29.87 -53.79 11.35
CA SER A 39 -31.32 -54.12 11.43
C SER A 39 -32.09 -54.03 10.12
N PHE A 40 -31.46 -53.73 8.98
CA PHE A 40 -32.15 -53.64 7.68
C PHE A 40 -31.62 -54.64 6.63
N SER A 41 -30.56 -55.39 6.96
CA SER A 41 -29.99 -56.41 6.07
C SER A 41 -30.59 -57.81 6.28
N ASP A 42 -31.29 -58.04 7.38
CA ASP A 42 -31.90 -59.35 7.67
C ASP A 42 -33.21 -59.54 6.89
N ASP A 43 -34.00 -58.47 6.70
CA ASP A 43 -35.29 -58.53 5.98
C ASP A 43 -35.14 -58.72 4.45
N ILE A 44 -33.99 -58.36 3.86
CA ILE A 44 -33.75 -58.52 2.41
C ILE A 44 -33.16 -59.90 2.09
N SER A 45 -32.47 -60.53 3.05
CA SER A 45 -31.96 -61.90 2.91
C SER A 45 -33.09 -62.93 2.97
N GLU A 46 -34.11 -62.70 3.80
CA GLU A 46 -35.25 -63.63 3.95
C GLU A 46 -36.12 -63.72 2.69
N ALA A 47 -36.23 -62.63 1.90
CA ALA A 47 -36.98 -62.62 0.64
C ALA A 47 -36.22 -63.25 -0.56
N LEU A 48 -34.90 -63.47 -0.43
CA LEU A 48 -34.08 -64.11 -1.46
C LEU A 48 -33.96 -65.63 -1.26
N GLU A 49 -34.24 -66.16 -0.07
CA GLU A 49 -34.14 -67.59 0.23
C GLU A 49 -35.41 -68.41 -0.10
N GLU A 50 -36.60 -67.81 -0.19
CA GLU A 50 -37.84 -68.60 -0.29
C GLU A 50 -38.11 -69.29 -1.65
N ARG A 51 -37.28 -69.11 -2.69
CA ARG A 51 -37.45 -69.85 -3.98
C ARG A 51 -36.16 -70.27 -4.68
N VAL A 52 -35.07 -70.50 -3.95
CA VAL A 52 -33.92 -71.25 -4.50
C VAL A 52 -34.09 -72.74 -4.18
N VAL A 53 -35.14 -73.35 -4.71
CA VAL A 53 -35.18 -74.82 -4.82
C VAL A 53 -34.25 -75.19 -5.97
N ARG A 54 -33.17 -75.88 -5.62
CA ARG A 54 -32.09 -76.41 -6.48
C ARG A 54 -32.59 -76.84 -7.87
N SER A 55 -32.33 -76.03 -8.90
CA SER A 55 -32.33 -76.53 -10.27
C SER A 55 -30.98 -77.21 -10.53
N THR A 56 -30.95 -78.54 -10.50
CA THR A 56 -29.82 -79.28 -11.07
C THR A 56 -29.78 -79.06 -12.57
N SER A 57 -28.65 -78.56 -13.09
CA SER A 57 -28.39 -78.38 -14.53
C SER A 57 -28.68 -79.66 -15.32
N PRO A 58 -29.39 -79.62 -16.47
CA PRO A 58 -29.62 -80.81 -17.27
C PRO A 58 -28.38 -81.18 -18.10
N SER A 59 -28.09 -82.48 -18.16
CA SER A 59 -26.98 -83.13 -18.87
C SER A 59 -27.06 -82.93 -20.39
N LEU A 60 -25.92 -82.63 -21.03
CA LEU A 60 -25.73 -82.30 -22.45
C LEU A 60 -25.92 -83.47 -23.46
N LEU A 61 -26.64 -84.55 -23.12
CA LEU A 61 -26.79 -85.73 -24.01
C LEU A 61 -28.25 -86.07 -24.38
N SER A 62 -29.18 -85.11 -24.33
CA SER A 62 -30.52 -85.26 -24.91
C SER A 62 -30.76 -84.16 -25.94
N ALA A 63 -30.29 -84.39 -27.17
CA ALA A 63 -30.50 -83.51 -28.32
C ALA A 63 -31.84 -83.79 -29.03
N THR A 64 -32.89 -84.04 -28.26
CA THR A 64 -34.31 -83.90 -28.65
C THR A 64 -34.95 -82.91 -27.67
N VAL A 65 -34.50 -81.65 -27.74
CA VAL A 65 -34.95 -80.52 -26.92
C VAL A 65 -36.27 -79.93 -27.44
N GLY A 66 -37.28 -80.78 -27.63
CA GLY A 66 -38.56 -80.32 -28.13
C GLY A 66 -39.69 -81.14 -27.54
N GLN A 67 -40.35 -80.59 -26.52
CA GLN A 67 -41.72 -80.94 -26.07
C GLN A 67 -41.83 -82.06 -25.03
N ARG A 68 -41.24 -81.88 -23.84
CA ARG A 68 -41.64 -82.70 -22.67
C ARG A 68 -43.14 -82.50 -22.41
N LEU A 69 -43.90 -83.59 -22.42
CA LEU A 69 -45.32 -83.60 -22.08
C LEU A 69 -45.49 -83.89 -20.58
N LEU A 70 -46.65 -83.54 -20.05
CA LEU A 70 -47.05 -83.78 -18.66
C LEU A 70 -46.18 -83.01 -17.65
N THR A 71 -45.66 -81.84 -18.03
CA THR A 71 -44.86 -80.99 -17.12
C THR A 71 -45.67 -80.50 -15.93
N ARG A 72 -47.00 -80.49 -16.03
CA ARG A 72 -47.93 -80.28 -14.91
C ARG A 72 -47.75 -81.30 -13.77
N LEU A 73 -47.28 -82.50 -14.08
CA LEU A 73 -47.08 -83.58 -13.11
C LEU A 73 -45.62 -83.65 -12.60
N ASP A 74 -44.76 -82.75 -13.09
CA ASP A 74 -43.35 -82.63 -12.70
C ASP A 74 -43.24 -81.77 -11.43
N ASP A 75 -42.66 -82.33 -10.37
CA ASP A 75 -42.32 -81.62 -9.14
C ASP A 75 -40.93 -80.97 -9.16
N GLY A 76 -40.28 -80.99 -10.34
CA GLY A 76 -38.92 -80.50 -10.57
C GLY A 76 -37.89 -81.62 -10.68
N SER A 77 -38.27 -82.88 -10.46
CA SER A 77 -37.40 -84.05 -10.59
C SER A 77 -37.30 -84.61 -12.02
N GLY A 78 -38.23 -84.22 -12.92
CA GLY A 78 -38.33 -84.77 -14.27
C GLY A 78 -39.00 -86.14 -14.35
N CYS A 79 -39.50 -86.67 -13.23
CA CYS A 79 -40.20 -87.94 -13.13
C CYS A 79 -41.55 -87.79 -12.41
N THR A 80 -42.47 -88.73 -12.62
CA THR A 80 -43.76 -88.75 -11.91
C THR A 80 -44.21 -90.17 -11.59
N SER A 81 -45.11 -90.36 -10.62
CA SER A 81 -45.62 -91.69 -10.28
C SER A 81 -46.64 -92.17 -11.34
N PRO A 82 -46.63 -93.45 -11.75
CA PRO A 82 -47.57 -94.01 -12.74
C PRO A 82 -49.04 -93.70 -12.45
N ASP A 83 -49.43 -93.73 -11.17
CA ASP A 83 -50.80 -93.43 -10.73
C ASP A 83 -51.26 -92.01 -11.08
N LYS A 84 -50.35 -91.02 -11.10
CA LYS A 84 -50.67 -89.63 -11.46
C LYS A 84 -50.94 -89.49 -12.96
N VAL A 85 -50.19 -90.21 -13.79
CA VAL A 85 -50.39 -90.25 -15.25
C VAL A 85 -51.68 -90.98 -15.58
N ILE A 86 -51.92 -92.12 -14.93
CA ILE A 86 -53.16 -92.90 -15.07
C ILE A 86 -54.37 -92.06 -14.66
N ALA A 87 -54.30 -91.36 -13.53
CA ALA A 87 -55.38 -90.47 -13.09
C ALA A 87 -55.65 -89.36 -14.12
N LEU A 88 -54.62 -88.67 -14.61
CA LEU A 88 -54.76 -87.61 -15.60
C LEU A 88 -55.36 -88.11 -16.93
N TRP A 89 -54.94 -89.28 -17.41
CA TRP A 89 -55.51 -89.88 -18.63
C TRP A 89 -56.94 -90.37 -18.42
N THR A 90 -57.25 -90.92 -17.23
CA THR A 90 -58.61 -91.37 -16.89
C THR A 90 -59.58 -90.19 -16.78
N GLU A 91 -59.15 -89.07 -16.20
CA GLU A 91 -59.90 -87.81 -16.13
C GLU A 91 -60.24 -87.24 -17.52
N GLU A 92 -59.35 -87.41 -18.49
CA GLU A 92 -59.56 -87.01 -19.89
C GLU A 92 -60.24 -88.11 -20.75
N GLY A 93 -60.75 -89.19 -20.12
CA GLY A 93 -61.61 -90.19 -20.76
C GLY A 93 -60.90 -91.43 -21.33
N ILE A 94 -59.64 -91.68 -20.97
CA ILE A 94 -58.88 -92.87 -21.38
C ILE A 94 -58.93 -93.89 -20.25
N HIS A 95 -59.71 -94.95 -20.39
CA HIS A 95 -59.93 -95.93 -19.31
C HIS A 95 -58.92 -97.10 -19.32
N ASN A 96 -58.15 -97.25 -20.40
CA ASN A 96 -57.11 -98.27 -20.58
C ASN A 96 -55.69 -97.73 -20.30
N SER A 97 -55.56 -96.69 -19.47
CA SER A 97 -54.28 -96.03 -19.17
C SER A 97 -53.21 -96.98 -18.62
N ARG A 98 -53.62 -97.96 -17.81
CA ARG A 98 -52.73 -98.97 -17.22
C ARG A 98 -52.15 -99.90 -18.30
N ASP A 99 -52.99 -100.33 -19.23
CA ASP A 99 -52.60 -101.21 -20.32
C ASP A 99 -51.71 -100.47 -21.33
N ILE A 100 -51.97 -99.17 -21.55
CA ILE A 100 -51.16 -98.30 -22.41
C ILE A 100 -49.73 -98.16 -21.87
N LEU A 101 -49.55 -97.91 -20.56
CA LEU A 101 -48.22 -97.80 -19.96
C LEU A 101 -47.45 -99.13 -20.02
N GLN A 102 -48.14 -100.26 -19.79
CA GLN A 102 -47.54 -101.59 -19.90
C GLN A 102 -47.18 -101.96 -21.34
N THR A 103 -47.97 -101.53 -22.33
CA THR A 103 -47.69 -101.76 -23.76
C THR A 103 -46.48 -100.94 -24.24
N LEU A 104 -46.19 -99.83 -23.57
CA LEU A 104 -45.02 -98.98 -23.80
C LEU A 104 -43.79 -99.42 -22.96
N ASP A 105 -43.84 -100.61 -22.35
CA ASP A 105 -42.78 -101.18 -21.49
C ASP A 105 -42.45 -100.36 -20.22
N PHE A 106 -43.39 -99.56 -19.71
CA PHE A 106 -43.22 -98.84 -18.44
C PHE A 106 -43.70 -99.67 -17.23
N SER A 107 -42.88 -99.71 -16.18
CA SER A 107 -43.25 -100.32 -14.89
C SER A 107 -44.32 -99.48 -14.18
N LEU A 108 -45.30 -100.15 -13.56
CA LEU A 108 -46.34 -99.50 -12.75
C LEU A 108 -45.92 -99.33 -11.28
N GLU A 109 -44.76 -99.84 -10.89
CA GLU A 109 -44.27 -99.80 -9.51
C GLU A 109 -43.16 -98.73 -9.32
N GLU A 110 -42.49 -98.33 -10.39
CA GLU A 110 -41.38 -97.37 -10.36
C GLU A 110 -41.81 -95.97 -10.87
N HIS A 111 -41.04 -94.93 -10.53
CA HIS A 111 -41.27 -93.58 -11.04
C HIS A 111 -40.97 -93.50 -12.55
N LEU A 112 -41.92 -92.93 -13.30
CA LEU A 112 -41.83 -92.76 -14.75
C LEU A 112 -41.00 -91.53 -15.10
N CYS A 113 -39.99 -91.69 -15.96
CA CYS A 113 -39.27 -90.56 -16.55
C CYS A 113 -40.17 -89.87 -17.59
N LEU A 114 -40.51 -88.60 -17.34
CA LEU A 114 -41.43 -87.86 -18.22
C LEU A 114 -40.84 -87.64 -19.62
N ALA A 115 -39.51 -87.54 -19.73
CA ALA A 115 -38.82 -87.41 -21.02
C ALA A 115 -38.90 -88.69 -21.85
N GLU A 116 -38.74 -89.87 -21.22
CA GLU A 116 -38.83 -91.17 -21.90
C GLU A 116 -40.27 -91.50 -22.27
N LEU A 117 -41.22 -91.19 -21.38
CA LEU A 117 -42.65 -91.34 -21.66
C LEU A 117 -43.10 -90.44 -22.81
N THR A 118 -42.64 -89.20 -22.84
CA THR A 118 -42.87 -88.29 -23.97
C THR A 118 -42.34 -88.88 -25.28
N LEU A 119 -41.11 -89.36 -25.30
CA LEU A 119 -40.51 -89.96 -26.50
C LEU A 119 -41.27 -91.21 -26.97
N ALA A 120 -41.75 -92.03 -26.03
CA ALA A 120 -42.58 -93.19 -26.35
C ALA A 120 -43.91 -92.78 -26.99
N LEU A 121 -44.57 -91.74 -26.46
CA LEU A 121 -45.79 -91.19 -27.03
C LEU A 121 -45.57 -90.52 -28.40
N ASP A 122 -44.42 -89.88 -28.61
CA ASP A 122 -44.06 -89.24 -29.88
C ASP A 122 -43.81 -90.25 -31.01
N ASN A 123 -43.18 -91.38 -30.70
CA ASN A 123 -42.95 -92.44 -31.67
C ASN A 123 -44.27 -93.10 -32.12
N GLU A 124 -45.21 -93.29 -31.19
CA GLU A 124 -46.53 -93.87 -31.46
C GLU A 124 -47.52 -92.90 -32.12
N LEU A 125 -47.23 -91.60 -32.07
CA LEU A 125 -47.99 -90.57 -32.80
C LEU A 125 -47.89 -90.70 -34.33
N LEU A 126 -46.85 -91.38 -34.83
CA LEU A 126 -46.59 -91.62 -36.24
C LEU A 126 -47.19 -92.93 -36.78
N VAL A 127 -47.79 -93.77 -35.92
CA VAL A 127 -48.38 -95.07 -36.28
C VAL A 127 -49.89 -95.06 -36.01
N SER A 128 -50.70 -95.57 -36.95
CA SER A 128 -52.16 -95.35 -36.95
C SER A 128 -52.91 -96.19 -35.91
N GLY A 129 -53.73 -95.52 -35.08
CA GLY A 129 -55.07 -96.01 -34.68
C GLY A 129 -55.24 -96.79 -33.36
N ASN A 130 -54.29 -96.76 -32.43
CA ASN A 130 -54.40 -97.48 -31.15
C ASN A 130 -54.69 -96.54 -29.96
N GLY A 131 -55.12 -97.09 -28.81
CA GLY A 131 -55.39 -96.32 -27.58
C GLY A 131 -54.20 -95.48 -27.09
N ILE A 132 -52.98 -95.84 -27.48
CA ILE A 132 -51.74 -95.07 -27.22
C ILE A 132 -51.74 -93.74 -27.98
N HIS A 133 -52.26 -93.70 -29.21
CA HIS A 133 -52.37 -92.48 -30.01
C HIS A 133 -53.33 -91.47 -29.35
N GLN A 134 -54.43 -91.97 -28.78
CA GLN A 134 -55.37 -91.14 -28.02
C GLN A 134 -54.71 -90.60 -26.73
N ALA A 135 -53.91 -91.40 -26.03
CA ALA A 135 -53.13 -90.96 -24.87
C ALA A 135 -52.07 -89.92 -25.22
N ALA A 136 -51.40 -90.05 -26.37
CA ALA A 136 -50.47 -89.06 -26.86
C ALA A 136 -51.18 -87.73 -27.15
N LEU A 137 -52.26 -87.74 -27.94
CA LEU A 137 -53.04 -86.53 -28.26
C LEU A 137 -53.61 -85.84 -27.02
N VAL A 138 -54.13 -86.61 -26.07
CA VAL A 138 -54.64 -86.09 -24.79
C VAL A 138 -53.52 -85.50 -23.95
N SER A 139 -52.33 -86.11 -23.93
CA SER A 139 -51.15 -85.57 -23.23
C SER A 139 -50.67 -84.25 -23.85
N TYR A 140 -50.63 -84.17 -25.18
CA TYR A 140 -50.35 -82.92 -25.92
C TYR A 140 -51.38 -81.83 -25.65
N LYS A 141 -52.67 -82.17 -25.67
CA LYS A 141 -53.76 -81.23 -25.36
C LYS A 141 -53.67 -80.72 -23.91
N ASN A 142 -53.40 -81.60 -22.95
CA ASN A 142 -53.27 -81.24 -21.54
C ASN A 142 -52.04 -80.34 -21.33
N GLU A 143 -50.90 -80.68 -21.95
CA GLU A 143 -49.68 -79.88 -21.90
C GLU A 143 -49.89 -78.48 -22.50
N ILE A 144 -50.56 -78.37 -23.66
CA ILE A 144 -50.92 -77.06 -24.25
C ILE A 144 -51.80 -76.26 -23.30
N ASN A 145 -52.83 -76.87 -22.71
CA ASN A 145 -53.73 -76.18 -21.79
C ASN A 145 -52.99 -75.71 -20.53
N TYR A 146 -52.11 -76.53 -19.97
CA TYR A 146 -51.32 -76.18 -18.80
C TYR A 146 -50.34 -75.05 -19.10
N LEU A 147 -49.59 -75.13 -20.20
CA LEU A 147 -48.67 -74.09 -20.61
C LEU A 147 -49.39 -72.80 -21.01
N GLN A 148 -50.60 -72.88 -21.56
CA GLN A 148 -51.44 -71.71 -21.82
C GLN A 148 -51.83 -71.01 -20.52
N VAL A 149 -52.26 -71.75 -19.49
CA VAL A 149 -52.58 -71.16 -18.18
C VAL A 149 -51.35 -70.50 -17.55
N LEU A 150 -50.18 -71.14 -17.62
CA LEU A 150 -48.93 -70.57 -17.14
C LEU A 150 -48.49 -69.34 -17.95
N ALA A 151 -48.67 -69.35 -19.27
CA ALA A 151 -48.38 -68.22 -20.15
C ALA A 151 -49.33 -67.05 -19.87
N ASP A 152 -50.63 -67.32 -19.64
CA ASP A 152 -51.62 -66.31 -19.28
C ASP A 152 -51.30 -65.69 -17.91
N GLN A 153 -50.87 -66.51 -16.93
CA GLN A 153 -50.41 -66.03 -15.63
C GLN A 153 -49.13 -65.19 -15.74
N ALA A 154 -48.14 -65.62 -16.53
CA ALA A 154 -46.93 -64.85 -16.78
C ALA A 154 -47.21 -63.54 -17.52
N CYS A 155 -48.17 -63.54 -18.47
CA CYS A 155 -48.65 -62.33 -19.13
C CYS A 155 -49.30 -61.37 -18.13
N GLN A 156 -50.15 -61.86 -17.22
CA GLN A 156 -50.76 -61.02 -16.19
C GLN A 156 -49.72 -60.42 -15.24
N GLU A 157 -48.71 -61.19 -14.82
CA GLU A 157 -47.61 -60.69 -14.00
C GLU A 157 -46.77 -59.65 -14.74
N ARG A 158 -46.50 -59.85 -16.03
CA ARG A 158 -45.83 -58.87 -16.90
C ARG A 158 -46.66 -57.60 -17.04
N ASP A 159 -47.95 -57.71 -17.34
CA ASP A 159 -48.82 -56.57 -17.57
C ASP A 159 -49.01 -55.76 -16.27
N LYS A 160 -49.08 -56.44 -15.12
CA LYS A 160 -49.06 -55.79 -13.81
C LYS A 160 -47.73 -55.07 -13.56
N ALA A 161 -46.58 -55.73 -13.77
CA ALA A 161 -45.27 -55.10 -13.62
C ALA A 161 -45.09 -53.90 -14.56
N LYS A 162 -45.65 -53.98 -15.78
CA LYS A 162 -45.66 -52.88 -16.73
C LYS A 162 -46.53 -51.71 -16.25
N ALA A 163 -47.73 -51.97 -15.73
CA ALA A 163 -48.59 -50.94 -15.16
C ALA A 163 -47.95 -50.27 -13.93
N ASP A 164 -47.30 -51.05 -13.06
CA ASP A 164 -46.57 -50.56 -11.89
C ASP A 164 -45.37 -49.69 -12.32
N LEU A 165 -44.64 -50.09 -13.37
CA LEU A 165 -43.57 -49.29 -13.97
C LEU A 165 -44.10 -47.99 -14.59
N GLU A 166 -45.18 -48.03 -15.36
CA GLU A 166 -45.80 -46.84 -15.95
C GLU A 166 -46.28 -45.86 -14.87
N LEU A 167 -46.79 -46.36 -13.74
CA LEU A 167 -47.17 -45.54 -12.60
C LEU A 167 -45.95 -44.90 -11.92
N ALA A 168 -44.87 -45.67 -11.75
CA ALA A 168 -43.59 -45.17 -11.23
C ALA A 168 -42.99 -44.10 -12.15
N ASP A 169 -43.04 -44.32 -13.48
CA ASP A 169 -42.57 -43.35 -14.48
C ASP A 169 -43.39 -42.05 -14.45
N ARG A 170 -44.72 -42.14 -14.31
CA ARG A 170 -45.56 -40.94 -14.15
C ARG A 170 -45.21 -40.19 -12.87
N ARG A 171 -44.96 -40.90 -11.77
CA ARG A 171 -44.53 -40.30 -10.49
C ARG A 171 -43.15 -39.63 -10.65
N ASN A 172 -42.20 -40.27 -11.32
CA ASN A 172 -40.88 -39.72 -11.61
C ASN A 172 -40.98 -38.47 -12.48
N LEU A 173 -41.81 -38.49 -13.53
CA LEU A 173 -42.04 -37.30 -14.36
C LEU A 173 -42.67 -36.14 -13.58
N GLN A 174 -43.54 -36.42 -12.60
CA GLN A 174 -44.06 -35.40 -11.70
C GLN A 174 -42.95 -34.83 -10.80
N LEU A 175 -42.11 -35.69 -10.22
CA LEU A 175 -40.98 -35.25 -9.39
C LEU A 175 -39.98 -34.42 -10.20
N VAL A 176 -39.67 -34.82 -11.44
CA VAL A 176 -38.81 -34.04 -12.35
C VAL A 176 -39.41 -32.65 -12.59
N ARG A 177 -40.71 -32.56 -12.91
CA ARG A 177 -41.39 -31.27 -13.07
C ARG A 177 -41.37 -30.43 -11.80
N GLU A 178 -41.61 -31.03 -10.64
CA GLU A 178 -41.53 -30.32 -9.36
C GLU A 178 -40.11 -29.81 -9.05
N VAL A 179 -39.08 -30.58 -9.43
CA VAL A 179 -37.67 -30.16 -9.31
C VAL A 179 -37.39 -29.02 -10.28
N ASP A 180 -37.84 -29.10 -11.53
CA ASP A 180 -37.70 -28.03 -12.53
C ASP A 180 -38.40 -26.75 -12.08
N ASP A 181 -39.63 -26.84 -11.54
CA ASP A 181 -40.36 -25.69 -11.00
C ASP A 181 -39.64 -25.08 -9.78
N ARG A 182 -39.10 -25.93 -8.89
CA ARG A 182 -38.27 -25.47 -7.75
C ARG A 182 -36.96 -24.82 -8.22
N HIS A 183 -36.31 -25.36 -9.24
CA HIS A 183 -35.12 -24.75 -9.83
C HIS A 183 -35.46 -23.42 -10.50
N ALA A 184 -36.52 -23.34 -11.30
CA ALA A 184 -36.96 -22.10 -11.94
C ALA A 184 -37.30 -21.00 -10.91
N THR A 185 -37.97 -21.36 -9.81
CA THR A 185 -38.25 -20.42 -8.71
C THR A 185 -36.99 -20.01 -7.95
N MET A 186 -36.06 -20.94 -7.70
CA MET A 186 -34.78 -20.65 -7.06
C MET A 186 -33.89 -19.77 -7.96
N GLU A 187 -33.86 -20.03 -9.26
CA GLU A 187 -33.14 -19.24 -10.26
C GLU A 187 -33.72 -17.83 -10.35
N SER A 188 -35.04 -17.68 -10.42
CA SER A 188 -35.69 -16.37 -10.41
C SER A 188 -35.41 -15.59 -9.11
N LEU A 189 -35.45 -16.26 -7.96
CA LEU A 189 -35.10 -15.64 -6.68
C LEU A 189 -33.62 -15.22 -6.67
N ASN A 190 -32.71 -16.09 -7.11
CA ASN A 190 -31.28 -15.79 -7.19
C ASN A 190 -31.00 -14.65 -8.17
N GLU A 191 -31.64 -14.63 -9.33
CA GLU A 191 -31.54 -13.56 -10.31
C GLU A 191 -32.03 -12.23 -9.72
N SER A 192 -33.16 -12.24 -9.01
CA SER A 192 -33.68 -11.04 -8.33
C SER A 192 -32.73 -10.55 -7.23
N LYS A 193 -32.11 -11.47 -6.48
CA LYS A 193 -31.13 -11.16 -5.43
C LYS A 193 -29.83 -10.61 -6.01
N ILE A 194 -29.34 -11.18 -7.11
CA ILE A 194 -28.16 -10.69 -7.83
C ILE A 194 -28.46 -9.29 -8.37
N LYS A 195 -29.61 -9.08 -9.03
CA LYS A 195 -30.04 -7.74 -9.49
C LYS A 195 -30.15 -6.74 -8.34
N GLY A 196 -30.69 -7.15 -7.19
CA GLY A 196 -30.74 -6.31 -6.00
C GLY A 196 -29.35 -5.92 -5.49
N LEU A 197 -28.43 -6.88 -5.39
CA LEU A 197 -27.05 -6.63 -4.98
C LEU A 197 -26.30 -5.75 -6.00
N GLU A 198 -26.47 -6.01 -7.29
CA GLU A 198 -25.91 -5.17 -8.35
C GLU A 198 -26.44 -3.75 -8.27
N GLN A 199 -27.73 -3.57 -8.02
CA GLN A 199 -28.33 -2.25 -7.83
C GLN A 199 -27.76 -1.56 -6.59
N GLU A 200 -27.66 -2.25 -5.46
CA GLU A 200 -27.02 -1.69 -4.25
C GLU A 200 -25.56 -1.31 -4.49
N PHE A 201 -24.80 -2.10 -5.25
CA PHE A 201 -23.42 -1.76 -5.60
C PHE A 201 -23.35 -0.57 -6.56
N ARG A 202 -24.26 -0.49 -7.53
CA ARG A 202 -24.39 0.68 -8.41
C ARG A 202 -24.72 1.93 -7.61
N ASP A 203 -25.67 1.85 -6.67
CA ASP A 203 -26.08 2.96 -5.81
C ASP A 203 -24.95 3.40 -4.86
N LYS A 204 -24.19 2.44 -4.32
CA LYS A 204 -22.98 2.74 -3.51
C LYS A 204 -21.90 3.40 -4.36
N LEU A 205 -21.69 2.94 -5.59
CA LEU A 205 -20.72 3.53 -6.51
C LEU A 205 -21.13 4.95 -6.93
N THR A 206 -22.41 5.20 -7.19
CA THR A 206 -22.89 6.55 -7.51
C THR A 206 -22.78 7.47 -6.30
N ALA A 207 -23.13 7.00 -5.10
CA ALA A 207 -22.95 7.75 -3.86
C ALA A 207 -21.47 8.11 -3.59
N LEU A 208 -20.56 7.14 -3.70
CA LEU A 208 -19.12 7.37 -3.54
C LEU A 208 -18.56 8.32 -4.61
N ARG A 209 -19.05 8.24 -5.85
CA ARG A 209 -18.69 9.19 -6.90
C ARG A 209 -19.16 10.60 -6.56
N SER A 210 -20.41 10.76 -6.12
CA SER A 210 -20.91 12.08 -5.72
C SER A 210 -20.20 12.64 -4.49
N GLU A 211 -19.82 11.80 -3.53
CA GLU A 211 -19.04 12.20 -2.36
C GLU A 211 -17.62 12.63 -2.77
N SER A 212 -16.97 11.86 -3.65
CA SER A 212 -15.66 12.22 -4.21
C SER A 212 -15.71 13.49 -5.07
N GLU A 213 -16.78 13.69 -5.84
CA GLU A 213 -16.99 14.91 -6.63
C GLU A 213 -17.19 16.11 -5.70
N TYR A 214 -18.00 15.97 -4.65
CA TYR A 214 -18.17 17.00 -3.62
C TYR A 214 -16.87 17.33 -2.88
N GLU A 215 -16.11 16.31 -2.43
CA GLU A 215 -14.80 16.53 -1.80
C GLU A 215 -13.82 17.22 -2.76
N SER A 216 -13.85 16.86 -4.05
CA SER A 216 -13.02 17.51 -5.07
C SER A 216 -13.43 18.97 -5.33
N GLU A 217 -14.73 19.28 -5.29
CA GLU A 217 -15.25 20.64 -5.43
C GLU A 217 -14.85 21.49 -4.22
N VAL A 218 -15.03 20.98 -3.00
CA VAL A 218 -14.61 21.66 -1.77
C VAL A 218 -13.10 21.90 -1.74
N LEU A 219 -12.29 20.92 -2.16
CA LEU A 219 -10.83 21.11 -2.26
C LEU A 219 -10.45 22.17 -3.31
N LEU A 220 -11.18 22.21 -4.43
CA LEU A 220 -10.95 23.22 -5.46
C LEU A 220 -11.29 24.62 -4.94
N GLU A 221 -12.43 24.79 -4.29
CA GLU A 221 -12.83 26.05 -3.65
C GLU A 221 -11.79 26.50 -2.61
N GLN A 222 -11.31 25.61 -1.75
CA GLN A 222 -10.25 25.92 -0.79
C GLN A 222 -8.96 26.40 -1.48
N VAL A 223 -8.55 25.74 -2.56
CA VAL A 223 -7.35 26.14 -3.32
C VAL A 223 -7.57 27.50 -3.99
N GLU A 224 -8.75 27.78 -4.53
CA GLU A 224 -9.08 29.06 -5.14
C GLU A 224 -9.09 30.20 -4.10
N GLU A 225 -9.61 29.95 -2.89
CA GLU A 225 -9.57 30.90 -1.78
C GLU A 225 -8.13 31.20 -1.33
N GLU A 226 -7.29 30.17 -1.19
CA GLU A 226 -5.87 30.35 -0.86
C GLU A 226 -5.12 31.10 -1.96
N GLN A 227 -5.37 30.78 -3.23
CA GLN A 227 -4.79 31.52 -4.36
C GLN A 227 -5.19 32.99 -4.32
N LYS A 228 -6.46 33.28 -4.03
CA LYS A 228 -6.96 34.65 -3.94
C LYS A 228 -6.33 35.40 -2.78
N ARG A 229 -6.17 34.77 -1.62
CA ARG A 229 -5.48 35.34 -0.45
C ARG A 229 -4.03 35.68 -0.77
N LEU A 230 -3.30 34.74 -1.39
CA LEU A 230 -1.91 34.96 -1.81
C LEU A 230 -1.81 36.06 -2.87
N GLN A 231 -2.79 36.16 -3.78
CA GLN A 231 -2.86 37.22 -4.77
C GLN A 231 -3.01 38.60 -4.11
N GLU A 232 -3.90 38.72 -3.12
CA GLU A 232 -4.12 39.94 -2.34
C GLU A 232 -2.86 40.34 -1.55
N GLU A 233 -2.17 39.37 -0.93
CA GLU A 233 -0.89 39.61 -0.25
C GLU A 233 0.21 40.08 -1.21
N LEU A 234 0.30 39.48 -2.41
CA LEU A 234 1.24 39.92 -3.44
C LEU A 234 0.92 41.33 -3.94
N GLU A 235 -0.35 41.69 -4.10
CA GLU A 235 -0.76 43.05 -4.47
C GLU A 235 -0.40 44.06 -3.37
N LEU A 236 -0.61 43.71 -2.09
CA LEU A 236 -0.20 44.52 -0.96
C LEU A 236 1.32 44.74 -0.93
N LEU A 237 2.09 43.67 -1.08
CA LEU A 237 3.56 43.74 -1.12
C LEU A 237 4.06 44.58 -2.30
N ARG A 238 3.43 44.47 -3.47
CA ARG A 238 3.75 45.32 -4.62
C ARG A 238 3.44 46.79 -4.35
N ALA A 239 2.31 47.10 -3.70
CA ALA A 239 1.98 48.47 -3.32
C ALA A 239 3.01 49.04 -2.32
N GLN A 240 3.46 48.22 -1.36
CA GLN A 240 4.52 48.60 -0.43
C GLN A 240 5.85 48.84 -1.15
N ASP A 241 6.25 47.95 -2.07
CA ASP A 241 7.49 48.12 -2.85
C ASP A 241 7.47 49.40 -3.68
N ILE A 242 6.33 49.73 -4.31
CA ILE A 242 6.15 51.00 -5.03
C ILE A 242 6.31 52.20 -4.07
N SER A 243 5.68 52.16 -2.89
CA SER A 243 5.80 53.26 -1.91
C SER A 243 7.24 53.44 -1.42
N LEU A 244 7.96 52.34 -1.17
CA LEU A 244 9.37 52.39 -0.78
C LEU A 244 10.26 52.90 -1.91
N GLN A 245 9.97 52.55 -3.16
CA GLN A 245 10.68 53.12 -4.32
C GLN A 245 10.45 54.63 -4.45
N GLU A 246 9.22 55.10 -4.22
CA GLU A 246 8.90 56.54 -4.18
C GLU A 246 9.67 57.24 -3.06
N ASP A 247 9.70 56.67 -1.86
CA ASP A 247 10.47 57.18 -0.72
C ASP A 247 11.97 57.25 -1.02
N ILE A 248 12.55 56.21 -1.64
CA ILE A 248 13.95 56.20 -2.08
C ILE A 248 14.20 57.31 -3.10
N CYS A 249 13.30 57.50 -4.06
CA CYS A 249 13.40 58.58 -5.05
C CYS A 249 13.30 59.97 -4.44
N THR A 250 12.44 60.18 -3.44
CA THR A 250 12.34 61.47 -2.74
C THR A 250 13.59 61.74 -1.91
N ALA A 251 14.09 60.74 -1.17
CA ALA A 251 15.35 60.84 -0.43
C ALA A 251 16.55 61.12 -1.35
N ALA A 252 16.61 60.48 -2.53
CA ALA A 252 17.65 60.73 -3.52
C ALA A 252 17.61 62.18 -4.06
N LYS A 253 16.42 62.72 -4.33
CA LYS A 253 16.25 64.13 -4.74
C LYS A 253 16.70 65.09 -3.63
N GLU A 254 16.39 64.78 -2.38
CA GLU A 254 16.82 65.59 -1.25
C GLU A 254 18.33 65.54 -1.03
N ASN A 255 18.96 64.37 -1.17
CA ASN A 255 20.42 64.24 -1.18
C ASN A 255 21.07 65.07 -2.29
N SER A 256 20.56 65.00 -3.53
CA SER A 256 21.05 65.84 -4.63
C SER A 256 20.95 67.33 -4.30
N ARG A 257 19.84 67.77 -3.69
CA ARG A 257 19.66 69.17 -3.27
C ARG A 257 20.68 69.56 -2.19
N LEU A 258 20.88 68.70 -1.19
CA LEU A 258 21.87 68.93 -0.13
C LEU A 258 23.29 68.96 -0.67
N GLU A 259 23.63 68.10 -1.65
CA GLU A 259 24.93 68.12 -2.31
C GLU A 259 25.17 69.42 -3.10
N GLU A 260 24.15 69.92 -3.80
CA GLU A 260 24.18 71.23 -4.45
C GLU A 260 24.39 72.37 -3.44
N GLU A 261 23.64 72.36 -2.33
CA GLU A 261 23.80 73.33 -1.24
C GLU A 261 25.22 73.29 -0.66
N VAL A 262 25.78 72.09 -0.44
CA VAL A 262 27.16 71.91 0.02
C VAL A 262 28.17 72.43 -1.01
N SER A 263 27.93 72.23 -2.32
CA SER A 263 28.79 72.76 -3.38
C SER A 263 28.82 74.29 -3.38
N VAL A 264 27.64 74.92 -3.30
CA VAL A 264 27.50 76.39 -3.21
C VAL A 264 28.19 76.93 -1.95
N LEU A 265 28.06 76.24 -0.82
CA LEU A 265 28.74 76.64 0.42
C LEU A 265 30.26 76.48 0.32
N LYS A 266 30.76 75.45 -0.37
CA LYS A 266 32.20 75.29 -0.65
C LYS A 266 32.74 76.42 -1.53
N GLU A 267 31.99 76.83 -2.55
CA GLU A 267 32.36 77.96 -3.41
C GLU A 267 32.44 79.26 -2.60
N LYS A 268 31.39 79.59 -1.84
CA LYS A 268 31.38 80.76 -0.95
C LYS A 268 32.52 80.75 0.07
N LEU A 269 32.85 79.58 0.61
CA LEU A 269 33.99 79.43 1.52
C LEU A 269 35.30 79.74 0.80
N SER A 270 35.49 79.24 -0.42
CA SER A 270 36.69 79.52 -1.22
C SER A 270 36.81 81.01 -1.62
N GLU A 271 35.68 81.66 -1.92
CA GLU A 271 35.63 83.11 -2.17
C GLU A 271 36.05 83.88 -0.92
N ALA A 272 35.49 83.53 0.25
CA ALA A 272 35.87 84.12 1.51
C ALA A 272 37.37 83.93 1.81
N GLU A 273 37.91 82.72 1.59
CA GLU A 273 39.34 82.43 1.75
C GLU A 273 40.23 83.25 0.81
N SER A 274 39.79 83.45 -0.44
CA SER A 274 40.46 84.34 -1.40
C SER A 274 40.45 85.79 -0.92
N THR A 275 39.33 86.27 -0.39
CA THR A 275 39.25 87.63 0.20
C THR A 275 40.17 87.78 1.41
N ILE A 276 40.21 86.78 2.31
CA ILE A 276 41.11 86.76 3.46
C ILE A 276 42.57 86.79 2.99
N SER A 277 42.92 85.97 1.99
CA SER A 277 44.28 85.92 1.44
C SER A 277 44.69 87.25 0.80
N LYS A 278 43.77 87.97 0.15
CA LYS A 278 44.01 89.32 -0.38
C LYS A 278 44.24 90.31 0.76
N LEU A 279 43.38 90.31 1.77
CA LEU A 279 43.53 91.18 2.94
C LEU A 279 44.83 90.90 3.71
N GLN A 280 45.25 89.63 3.82
CA GLN A 280 46.56 89.26 4.36
C GLN A 280 47.70 89.84 3.53
N LYS A 281 47.66 89.71 2.20
CA LYS A 281 48.66 90.34 1.32
C LYS A 281 48.68 91.85 1.45
N ASP A 282 47.53 92.51 1.48
CA ASP A 282 47.45 93.96 1.65
C ASP A 282 48.03 94.42 2.99
N LEU A 283 47.79 93.63 4.06
CA LEU A 283 48.40 93.84 5.37
C LEU A 283 49.92 93.67 5.32
N ASP A 284 50.41 92.62 4.67
CA ASP A 284 51.85 92.37 4.51
C ASP A 284 52.53 93.49 3.70
N HIS A 285 51.90 93.97 2.62
CA HIS A 285 52.39 95.12 1.85
C HIS A 285 52.39 96.40 2.70
N LEU A 286 51.36 96.65 3.50
CA LEU A 286 51.32 97.78 4.43
C LEU A 286 52.43 97.69 5.48
N LEU A 287 52.68 96.50 6.04
CA LEU A 287 53.77 96.25 6.96
C LEU A 287 55.13 96.46 6.26
N GLN A 288 55.27 96.00 5.02
CA GLN A 288 56.49 96.16 4.23
C GLN A 288 56.72 97.61 3.76
N ASP A 289 55.69 98.39 3.47
CA ASP A 289 55.81 99.83 3.18
C ASP A 289 56.17 100.63 4.44
N LYS A 290 55.60 100.25 5.59
CA LYS A 290 55.84 100.90 6.89
C LYS A 290 57.20 100.56 7.50
N TYR A 291 57.70 99.33 7.28
CA TYR A 291 58.87 98.78 7.97
C TYR A 291 59.95 98.22 7.03
N GLY A 292 59.70 98.05 5.73
CA GLY A 292 60.62 97.44 4.75
C GLY A 292 61.68 98.37 4.18
N GLY A 293 61.72 99.64 4.60
CA GLY A 293 62.85 100.55 4.35
C GLY A 293 64.02 100.37 5.33
N LEU A 294 63.88 99.50 6.35
CA LEU A 294 64.97 99.12 7.24
C LEU A 294 65.78 97.99 6.59
N ASP A 295 67.02 98.29 6.19
CA ASP A 295 68.01 97.34 5.69
C ASP A 295 68.08 96.10 6.60
N PRO A 296 67.94 94.85 6.08
CA PRO A 296 68.06 93.63 6.87
C PRO A 296 69.42 93.45 7.57
N ASN A 297 70.43 94.25 7.21
CA ASN A 297 71.76 94.26 7.84
C ASN A 297 72.08 95.57 8.60
N GLY A 298 71.06 96.34 8.97
CA GLY A 298 71.20 97.57 9.76
C GLY A 298 71.84 97.32 11.13
N THR A 299 73.16 97.49 11.19
CA THR A 299 74.07 97.32 12.34
C THR A 299 73.77 98.27 13.51
N GLY A 300 72.67 99.03 13.46
CA GLY A 300 72.16 99.89 14.54
C GLY A 300 71.05 99.26 15.39
N LEU A 301 70.27 98.32 14.84
CA LEU A 301 69.26 97.56 15.62
C LEU A 301 69.90 96.43 16.42
N LEU A 302 70.98 95.82 15.91
CA LEU A 302 71.76 94.83 16.66
C LEU A 302 72.44 95.42 17.90
N ASN A 303 72.90 96.68 17.89
CA ASN A 303 73.44 97.30 19.12
C ASN A 303 72.36 97.57 20.16
N GLN A 304 71.11 97.85 19.76
CA GLN A 304 69.99 97.94 20.70
C GLN A 304 69.51 96.57 21.15
N GLU A 305 69.49 95.57 20.27
CA GLU A 305 69.07 94.21 20.57
C GLU A 305 70.12 93.44 21.38
N GLU A 306 71.41 93.73 21.21
CA GLU A 306 72.51 93.29 22.09
C GLU A 306 72.46 94.04 23.43
N HIS A 307 72.24 95.36 23.44
CA HIS A 307 72.06 96.10 24.71
C HIS A 307 70.79 95.65 25.46
N PHE A 308 69.68 95.36 24.77
CA PHE A 308 68.48 94.79 25.38
C PHE A 308 68.71 93.35 25.78
N SER A 309 69.46 92.55 25.02
CA SER A 309 69.83 91.19 25.42
C SER A 309 70.78 91.17 26.61
N GLU A 310 71.69 92.14 26.74
CA GLU A 310 72.55 92.33 27.91
C GLU A 310 71.76 92.82 29.11
N ILE A 311 70.85 93.79 28.93
CA ILE A 311 69.88 94.20 29.96
C ILE A 311 69.03 93.00 30.38
N PHE A 312 68.48 92.22 29.44
CA PHE A 312 67.67 91.04 29.76
C PHE A 312 68.50 89.98 30.47
N LYS A 313 69.77 89.75 30.08
CA LYS A 313 70.68 88.85 30.79
C LYS A 313 71.03 89.36 32.20
N GLU A 314 71.25 90.66 32.38
CA GLU A 314 71.46 91.28 33.69
C GLU A 314 70.21 91.21 34.57
N TYR A 315 69.02 91.47 34.01
CA TYR A 315 67.76 91.33 34.73
C TYR A 315 67.41 89.87 35.01
N GLU A 316 67.70 88.93 34.11
CA GLU A 316 67.58 87.50 34.36
C GLU A 316 68.57 87.04 35.44
N GLN A 317 69.80 87.57 35.43
CA GLN A 317 70.79 87.27 36.45
C GLN A 317 70.41 87.87 37.79
N GLN A 318 69.86 89.09 37.82
CA GLN A 318 69.27 89.69 39.01
C GLN A 318 68.03 88.90 39.48
N CYS A 319 67.21 88.38 38.57
CA CYS A 319 66.07 87.54 38.92
C CYS A 319 66.54 86.19 39.48
N ARG A 320 67.60 85.59 38.93
CA ARG A 320 68.23 84.37 39.49
C ARG A 320 68.86 84.65 40.84
N GLU A 321 69.61 85.74 41.01
CA GLU A 321 70.18 86.11 42.31
C GLU A 321 69.10 86.44 43.35
N LEU A 322 68.02 87.11 42.95
CA LEU A 322 66.86 87.37 43.81
C LEU A 322 66.05 86.11 44.09
N GLN A 323 66.06 85.14 43.18
CA GLN A 323 65.46 83.83 43.36
C GLN A 323 66.30 82.98 44.31
N ASP A 324 67.61 82.91 44.12
CA ASP A 324 68.56 82.27 45.02
C ASP A 324 68.51 82.90 46.42
N ARG A 325 68.42 84.24 46.51
CA ARG A 325 68.19 84.93 47.79
C ARG A 325 66.80 84.65 48.36
N ASN A 326 65.77 84.58 47.52
CA ASN A 326 64.44 84.21 48.00
C ASN A 326 64.42 82.79 48.49
N ASP A 327 65.15 81.87 47.84
CA ASP A 327 65.24 80.46 48.19
C ASP A 327 66.09 80.27 49.44
N GLU A 328 67.18 81.01 49.61
CA GLU A 328 67.92 81.13 50.88
C GLU A 328 67.00 81.68 51.98
N LEU A 329 66.32 82.82 51.75
CA LEU A 329 65.36 83.38 52.70
C LEU A 329 64.16 82.46 52.93
N HIS A 330 63.75 81.64 51.95
CA HIS A 330 62.69 80.64 52.09
C HIS A 330 63.17 79.49 52.94
N SER A 331 64.42 79.05 52.74
CA SER A 331 65.05 78.02 53.56
C SER A 331 65.28 78.52 54.99
N GLU A 332 65.65 79.79 55.19
CA GLU A 332 65.72 80.44 56.50
C GLU A 332 64.32 80.63 57.11
N LEU A 333 63.30 80.99 56.31
CA LEU A 333 61.91 81.08 56.75
C LEU A 333 61.30 79.70 57.04
N GLU A 334 61.71 78.63 56.35
CA GLU A 334 61.34 77.25 56.67
C GLU A 334 62.09 76.76 57.91
N LEU A 335 63.35 77.17 58.10
CA LEU A 335 64.11 76.94 59.32
C LEU A 335 63.49 77.68 60.52
N LEU A 336 62.95 78.88 60.30
CA LEU A 336 62.25 79.69 61.31
C LEU A 336 60.79 79.23 61.51
N LYS A 337 60.10 78.73 60.47
CA LYS A 337 58.76 78.09 60.57
C LYS A 337 58.82 76.72 61.22
N SER A 338 59.93 75.99 61.11
CA SER A 338 60.17 74.73 61.84
C SER A 338 60.51 74.95 63.32
N GLN A 339 60.65 76.20 63.78
CA GLN A 339 60.88 76.55 65.19
C GLN A 339 59.78 77.43 65.83
N GLY A 340 58.63 77.65 65.19
CA GLY A 340 57.58 78.48 65.79
C GLY A 340 56.19 78.26 65.19
N PRO A 341 55.23 77.71 65.95
CA PRO A 341 53.96 77.22 65.41
C PRO A 341 52.99 78.37 65.21
N GLY A 342 52.44 78.51 64.01
CA GLY A 342 51.39 79.51 63.83
C GLY A 342 51.00 79.78 62.40
N ARG A 343 49.99 79.04 61.94
CA ARG A 343 48.97 79.42 60.95
C ARG A 343 49.41 80.33 59.80
N ARG A 344 49.21 79.85 58.56
CA ARG A 344 48.39 80.51 57.51
C ARG A 344 48.49 79.73 56.19
N ALA A 345 47.33 79.43 55.58
CA ALA A 345 46.84 80.08 54.35
C ALA A 345 47.31 79.31 53.09
N ARG A 346 46.63 79.34 51.94
CA ARG A 346 45.98 80.50 51.32
C ARG A 346 45.03 80.03 50.21
N ARG A 347 43.91 80.75 50.10
CA ARG A 347 43.15 80.90 48.84
C ARG A 347 43.98 81.66 47.80
N SER A 348 43.63 81.44 46.53
CA SER A 348 43.34 82.47 45.51
C SER A 348 44.34 82.69 44.37
N ARG A 349 43.93 82.29 43.16
CA ARG A 349 43.69 83.11 41.94
C ARG A 349 43.17 82.16 40.85
N ASN A 350 41.97 82.23 40.27
CA ASN A 350 41.27 83.29 39.49
C ASN A 350 42.22 84.02 38.52
N SER A 351 41.94 84.21 37.23
CA SER A 351 40.91 83.84 36.25
C SER A 351 41.35 84.53 34.94
N LEU A 352 40.71 84.21 33.79
CA LEU A 352 40.71 84.92 32.48
C LEU A 352 41.73 84.42 31.45
N THR A 353 41.31 83.61 30.46
CA THR A 353 40.70 83.91 29.12
C THR A 353 41.72 84.19 28.01
N GLY A 354 41.61 83.47 26.90
CA GLY A 354 42.34 83.75 25.66
C GLY A 354 42.10 82.69 24.58
N HIS A 355 41.24 83.04 23.62
CA HIS A 355 40.92 82.35 22.36
C HIS A 355 42.16 82.01 21.50
N ASP A 356 42.12 80.93 20.69
CA ASP A 356 41.87 81.03 19.24
C ASP A 356 41.94 79.68 18.45
N TRP A 357 40.94 79.50 17.59
CA TRP A 357 40.97 79.08 16.18
C TRP A 357 42.01 78.02 15.72
N SER A 358 41.60 76.79 15.36
CA SER A 358 40.98 76.36 14.09
C SER A 358 41.98 75.70 13.13
N SER A 359 41.68 74.47 12.69
CA SER A 359 42.09 73.92 11.39
C SER A 359 41.15 72.78 10.99
N GLN A 360 40.00 73.19 10.48
CA GLN A 360 39.48 72.91 9.13
C GLN A 360 39.75 71.54 8.46
N ARG A 361 38.62 70.93 8.03
CA ARG A 361 38.38 70.11 6.81
C ARG A 361 39.07 68.74 6.70
N ALA A 362 38.51 67.73 6.04
CA ALA A 362 37.22 67.49 5.37
C ALA A 362 37.09 65.98 5.10
N LEU A 363 35.85 65.51 5.12
CA LEU A 363 35.19 64.57 4.18
C LEU A 363 36.10 63.72 3.26
N THR A 364 35.92 62.40 3.28
CA THR A 364 35.27 61.60 2.21
C THR A 364 35.23 60.12 2.58
N THR A 365 34.06 59.49 2.35
CA THR A 365 33.80 58.16 1.73
C THR A 365 35.02 57.24 1.57
N GLU A 366 35.05 55.97 1.96
CA GLU A 366 34.28 54.81 1.46
C GLU A 366 34.57 53.61 2.42
N SER A 367 33.59 52.75 2.68
CA SER A 367 33.50 51.36 2.19
C SER A 367 34.64 50.41 2.60
N ASP A 368 34.22 49.38 3.33
CA ASP A 368 34.73 48.01 3.44
C ASP A 368 36.10 47.64 4.02
N SER A 369 36.00 46.53 4.76
CA SER A 369 37.00 45.53 5.13
C SER A 369 37.76 45.74 6.44
N ASP A 370 37.33 44.92 7.41
CA ASP A 370 38.14 44.04 8.25
C ASP A 370 39.67 44.09 8.06
N ASP A 371 40.34 44.42 9.17
CA ASP A 371 41.14 43.49 9.97
C ASP A 371 42.48 44.08 10.43
N SER A 372 42.94 43.57 11.58
CA SER A 372 44.30 43.65 12.16
C SER A 372 44.49 44.61 13.33
N GLU A 373 44.21 44.13 14.55
CA GLU A 373 45.12 44.42 15.67
C GLU A 373 46.18 43.32 15.81
N MET A 374 47.39 43.70 15.41
CA MET A 374 48.63 43.07 15.82
C MET A 374 48.70 42.90 17.35
N LYS A 375 49.13 41.72 17.80
CA LYS A 375 50.14 41.66 18.87
C LYS A 375 51.11 40.50 18.67
N LYS A 376 52.23 40.88 18.05
CA LYS A 376 53.62 40.43 18.22
C LYS A 376 53.83 39.21 19.14
N GLY A 377 54.55 38.23 18.60
CA GLY A 377 55.69 37.70 19.34
C GLY A 377 55.97 36.22 19.15
N THR A 378 56.94 35.94 18.29
CA THR A 378 57.99 34.93 18.52
C THR A 378 57.66 33.48 18.14
N SER A 379 58.10 33.09 16.94
CA SER A 379 58.51 31.71 16.64
C SER A 379 59.80 31.40 17.44
N PRO A 380 60.14 30.14 17.79
CA PRO A 380 60.68 29.27 16.74
C PRO A 380 60.48 27.73 16.91
N GLN A 381 60.43 27.08 15.74
CA GLN A 381 61.21 25.89 15.35
C GLN A 381 61.10 24.50 16.05
N VAL A 382 60.88 23.52 15.15
CA VAL A 382 61.64 22.25 14.97
C VAL A 382 61.06 20.93 15.52
N ARG A 383 60.66 20.11 14.52
CA ARG A 383 60.84 18.66 14.31
C ARG A 383 60.87 17.70 15.52
N LYS A 384 60.04 16.65 15.42
CA LYS A 384 60.41 15.21 15.40
C LYS A 384 59.13 14.41 15.07
N LYS A 385 58.99 13.82 13.88
CA LYS A 385 59.47 12.49 13.42
C LYS A 385 58.94 11.28 14.22
N LEU A 386 58.06 10.56 13.51
CA LEU A 386 58.02 9.11 13.24
C LEU A 386 57.41 8.12 14.26
N GLN A 387 56.50 7.32 13.67
CA GLN A 387 56.39 5.86 13.71
C GLN A 387 55.57 5.20 14.84
N VAL A 388 54.81 4.10 14.65
CA VAL A 388 54.23 3.37 13.49
C VAL A 388 53.53 2.11 14.04
N ILE A 389 52.43 1.64 13.39
CA ILE A 389 51.94 0.23 13.31
C ILE A 389 51.29 -0.35 14.60
N ASP A 390 50.17 -1.09 14.63
CA ASP A 390 49.53 -2.10 13.75
C ASP A 390 48.07 -1.72 13.44
N LYS A 391 47.52 -1.81 12.21
CA LYS A 391 47.27 -2.95 11.29
C LYS A 391 46.44 -4.10 11.88
N ASN A 392 45.16 -4.12 11.53
CA ASN A 392 44.58 -5.23 10.77
C ASN A 392 43.43 -4.72 9.89
N ALA A 393 43.77 -4.61 8.61
CA ALA A 393 42.83 -4.53 7.49
C ALA A 393 42.57 -5.95 6.98
N LEU A 394 41.40 -6.15 6.38
CA LEU A 394 41.10 -6.88 5.14
C LEU A 394 39.59 -7.16 5.16
N GLY A 395 38.76 -6.74 4.19
CA GLY A 395 39.03 -6.10 2.91
C GLY A 395 37.94 -6.50 1.90
N SER A 396 37.88 -5.74 0.81
CA SER A 396 37.27 -6.05 -0.50
C SER A 396 35.80 -5.60 -0.69
N LEU A 397 35.38 -4.84 -1.73
CA LEU A 397 36.02 -4.11 -2.83
C LEU A 397 34.85 -3.37 -3.56
N GLU A 398 35.02 -2.06 -3.84
CA GLU A 398 34.61 -1.27 -5.05
C GLU A 398 33.44 -1.74 -5.94
N SER A 399 32.56 -0.91 -6.53
CA SER A 399 32.70 0.46 -7.06
C SER A 399 31.37 0.91 -7.71
N LEU A 400 31.26 2.22 -7.98
CA LEU A 400 30.45 2.92 -9.00
C LEU A 400 29.20 3.71 -8.53
N ALA A 401 29.46 4.90 -7.97
CA ALA A 401 28.67 6.11 -8.25
C ALA A 401 29.64 7.33 -8.33
N PRO A 402 29.35 8.39 -9.11
CA PRO A 402 30.35 9.37 -9.57
C PRO A 402 30.90 10.25 -8.44
N PRO A 403 32.05 10.92 -8.61
CA PRO A 403 32.59 11.83 -7.61
C PRO A 403 31.69 13.06 -7.54
N VAL A 404 30.86 13.10 -6.51
CA VAL A 404 30.08 14.28 -6.15
C VAL A 404 31.04 15.29 -5.53
N SER A 405 30.91 16.57 -5.90
CA SER A 405 31.76 17.65 -5.40
C SER A 405 31.71 17.72 -3.87
N ILE A 406 32.84 18.00 -3.23
CA ILE A 406 32.98 18.20 -1.77
C ILE A 406 31.93 19.21 -1.24
N GLU A 407 31.50 20.15 -2.08
CA GLU A 407 30.42 21.10 -1.78
C GLU A 407 29.04 20.43 -1.64
N THR A 408 28.74 19.43 -2.45
CA THR A 408 27.47 18.69 -2.38
C THR A 408 27.47 17.71 -1.21
N GLU A 409 28.62 17.14 -0.86
CA GLU A 409 28.78 16.33 0.35
C GLU A 409 28.61 17.17 1.62
N LEU A 410 29.21 18.37 1.66
CA LEU A 410 29.04 19.31 2.78
C LEU A 410 27.60 19.82 2.90
N ALA A 411 26.92 20.09 1.78
CA ALA A 411 25.51 20.48 1.77
C ALA A 411 24.59 19.35 2.26
N MET A 412 24.88 18.10 1.87
CA MET A 412 24.14 16.93 2.38
C MET A 412 24.39 16.69 3.87
N GLU A 413 25.62 16.84 4.35
CA GLU A 413 25.93 16.70 5.78
C GLU A 413 25.28 17.82 6.61
N GLN A 414 25.27 19.06 6.12
CA GLN A 414 24.56 20.18 6.76
C GLN A 414 23.04 19.95 6.82
N MET A 415 22.45 19.40 5.77
CA MET A 415 21.02 19.04 5.75
C MET A 415 20.73 17.88 6.69
N LYS A 416 21.61 16.88 6.75
CA LYS A 416 21.50 15.76 7.69
C LYS A 416 21.59 16.23 9.14
N GLU A 417 22.52 17.12 9.46
CA GLU A 417 22.58 17.75 10.80
C GLU A 417 21.32 18.58 11.11
N LYS A 418 20.74 19.27 10.13
CA LYS A 418 19.46 19.97 10.32
C LYS A 418 18.32 19.01 10.63
N TYR A 419 18.18 17.92 9.86
CA TYR A 419 17.18 16.90 10.12
C TYR A 419 17.41 16.18 11.47
N GLU A 420 18.65 15.94 11.86
CA GLU A 420 18.96 15.36 13.17
C GLU A 420 18.58 16.30 14.32
N ARG A 421 18.78 17.62 14.17
CA ARG A 421 18.30 18.62 15.14
C ARG A 421 16.78 18.69 15.20
N GLU A 422 16.11 18.72 14.04
CA GLU A 422 14.64 18.73 13.97
C GLU A 422 14.02 17.46 14.58
N LEU A 423 14.64 16.29 14.37
CA LEU A 423 14.24 15.04 15.00
C LEU A 423 14.47 15.05 16.52
N GLN A 424 15.54 15.67 17.01
CA GLN A 424 15.78 15.86 18.43
C GLN A 424 14.76 16.81 19.07
N ASP A 425 14.44 17.92 18.41
CA ASP A 425 13.43 18.87 18.88
C ASP A 425 12.04 18.23 18.91
N LEU A 426 11.68 17.48 17.87
CA LEU A 426 10.41 16.73 17.82
C LEU A 426 10.35 15.67 18.93
N LYS A 427 11.47 15.00 19.21
CA LYS A 427 11.58 14.05 20.32
C LYS A 427 11.36 14.73 21.67
N ILE A 428 11.98 15.89 21.91
CA ILE A 428 11.80 16.66 23.14
C ILE A 428 10.34 17.12 23.29
N GLN A 429 9.69 17.55 22.20
CA GLN A 429 8.28 17.95 22.24
C GLN A 429 7.35 16.77 22.59
N LEU A 430 7.62 15.58 22.01
CA LEU A 430 6.86 14.37 22.32
C LEU A 430 7.08 13.94 23.78
N GLU A 431 8.32 13.91 24.26
CA GLU A 431 8.64 13.60 25.65
C GLU A 431 7.96 14.58 26.62
N THR A 432 7.94 15.88 26.30
CA THR A 432 7.28 16.89 27.11
C THR A 432 5.77 16.69 27.16
N LYS A 433 5.13 16.37 26.03
CA LYS A 433 3.68 16.07 25.99
C LYS A 433 3.34 14.79 26.74
N VAL A 434 4.13 13.73 26.59
CA VAL A 434 3.94 12.47 27.34
C VAL A 434 4.06 12.72 28.84
N ASN A 435 5.12 13.43 29.27
CA ASN A 435 5.31 13.78 30.67
C ASN A 435 4.17 14.63 31.24
N PHE A 436 3.58 15.53 30.44
CA PHE A 436 2.42 16.31 30.85
C PHE A 436 1.19 15.41 31.10
N TYR A 437 0.89 14.49 30.18
CA TYR A 437 -0.24 13.59 30.33
C TYR A 437 -0.04 12.57 31.46
N GLU A 438 1.17 12.05 31.64
CA GLU A 438 1.51 11.18 32.77
C GLU A 438 1.26 11.90 34.11
N ARG A 439 1.68 13.16 34.22
CA ARG A 439 1.48 13.96 35.43
C ARG A 439 0.01 14.29 35.69
N SER A 440 -0.74 14.56 34.63
CA SER A 440 -2.20 14.79 34.71
C SER A 440 -2.95 13.53 35.18
N MET A 441 -2.59 12.35 34.65
CA MET A 441 -3.16 11.09 35.11
C MET A 441 -2.80 10.77 36.56
N GLU A 442 -1.59 11.09 37.00
CA GLU A 442 -1.16 10.87 38.38
C GLU A 442 -1.92 11.76 39.37
N LEU A 443 -2.16 13.02 39.01
CA LEU A 443 -3.02 13.93 39.77
C LEU A 443 -4.45 13.39 39.91
N MET A 444 -5.01 12.84 38.84
CA MET A 444 -6.35 12.23 38.88
C MET A 444 -6.39 10.99 39.77
N ARG A 445 -5.35 10.13 39.75
CA ARG A 445 -5.24 8.98 40.67
C ARG A 445 -5.17 9.42 42.12
N GLN A 446 -4.39 10.45 42.44
CA GLN A 446 -4.29 10.98 43.79
C GLN A 446 -5.64 11.54 44.28
N ASN A 447 -6.39 12.25 43.42
CA ASN A 447 -7.71 12.74 43.76
C ASN A 447 -8.69 11.61 44.08
N MET A 448 -8.75 10.56 43.25
CA MET A 448 -9.62 9.41 43.52
C MET A 448 -9.22 8.66 44.80
N GLU A 449 -7.94 8.64 45.15
CA GLU A 449 -7.47 8.03 46.40
C GLU A 449 -7.88 8.86 47.63
N VAL A 450 -7.93 10.20 47.51
CA VAL A 450 -8.46 11.08 48.57
C VAL A 450 -9.96 10.84 48.74
N GLU A 451 -10.74 10.82 47.66
CA GLU A 451 -12.18 10.53 47.73
C GLU A 451 -12.48 9.16 48.36
N ARG A 452 -11.70 8.14 47.99
CA ARG A 452 -11.79 6.81 48.61
C ARG A 452 -11.54 6.86 50.12
N LYS A 453 -10.55 7.62 50.57
CA LYS A 453 -10.25 7.78 52.00
C LYS A 453 -11.34 8.54 52.74
N ASP A 454 -11.89 9.58 52.14
CA ASP A 454 -12.97 10.38 52.75
C ASP A 454 -14.24 9.54 52.93
N ILE A 455 -14.61 8.73 51.91
CA ILE A 455 -15.72 7.78 52.00
C ILE A 455 -15.44 6.70 53.05
N SER A 456 -14.20 6.19 53.13
CA SER A 456 -13.85 5.22 54.18
C SER A 456 -13.92 5.82 55.58
N GLN A 457 -13.58 7.10 55.75
CA GLN A 457 -13.66 7.78 57.03
C GLN A 457 -15.11 8.06 57.44
N SER A 458 -15.99 8.42 56.50
CA SER A 458 -17.40 8.63 56.81
C SER A 458 -18.07 7.36 57.33
N PHE A 459 -17.81 6.21 56.70
CA PHE A 459 -18.32 4.93 57.20
C PHE A 459 -17.76 4.56 58.58
N LYS A 460 -16.49 4.87 58.85
CA LYS A 460 -15.89 4.60 60.15
C LYS A 460 -16.53 5.44 61.27
N MET A 461 -16.86 6.71 60.97
CA MET A 461 -17.58 7.59 61.90
C MET A 461 -18.99 7.07 62.18
N GLU A 462 -19.73 6.70 61.13
CA GLU A 462 -21.09 6.19 61.25
C GLU A 462 -21.16 4.89 62.07
N ILE A 463 -20.22 3.96 61.86
CA ILE A 463 -20.12 2.73 62.66
C ILE A 463 -19.85 3.07 64.14
N SER A 464 -18.98 4.04 64.42
CA SER A 464 -18.66 4.43 65.80
C SER A 464 -19.89 5.03 66.51
N GLU A 465 -20.68 5.85 65.81
CA GLU A 465 -21.91 6.43 66.35
C GLU A 465 -22.98 5.35 66.62
N LEU A 466 -23.10 4.35 65.75
CA LEU A 466 -24.02 3.22 65.95
C LEU A 466 -23.60 2.34 67.13
N GLU A 467 -22.30 2.12 67.32
CA GLU A 467 -21.77 1.40 68.48
C GLU A 467 -22.05 2.12 69.80
N ASP A 468 -21.90 3.45 69.83
CA ASP A 468 -22.22 4.28 71.00
C ASP A 468 -23.73 4.25 71.33
N LEU A 469 -24.59 4.33 70.31
CA LEU A 469 -26.04 4.23 70.51
C LEU A 469 -26.44 2.86 71.07
N LYS A 470 -25.82 1.78 70.58
CA LYS A 470 -26.02 0.43 71.11
C LYS A 470 -25.59 0.32 72.57
N ALA A 471 -24.41 0.82 72.92
CA ALA A 471 -23.91 0.80 74.29
C ALA A 471 -24.86 1.53 75.26
N GLN A 472 -25.40 2.69 74.85
CA GLN A 472 -26.38 3.42 75.66
C GLN A 472 -27.70 2.67 75.84
N ALA A 473 -28.17 1.94 74.82
CA ALA A 473 -29.36 1.11 74.92
C ALA A 473 -29.17 -0.06 75.91
N GLU A 474 -28.02 -0.71 75.85
CA GLU A 474 -27.66 -1.80 76.76
C GLU A 474 -27.55 -1.32 78.22
N GLU A 475 -26.97 -0.14 78.45
CA GLU A 475 -26.89 0.44 79.80
C GLU A 475 -28.29 0.76 80.38
N ARG A 476 -29.21 1.27 79.56
CA ARG A 476 -30.60 1.52 79.98
C ARG A 476 -31.34 0.22 80.31
N ALA A 477 -31.14 -0.84 79.52
CA ALA A 477 -31.73 -2.14 79.79
C ALA A 477 -31.21 -2.74 81.11
N GLU A 478 -29.91 -2.62 81.37
CA GLU A 478 -29.30 -3.10 82.61
C GLU A 478 -29.80 -2.34 83.85
N LYS A 479 -29.99 -1.02 83.73
CA LYS A 479 -30.60 -0.21 84.80
C LYS A 479 -32.02 -0.64 85.12
N MET A 480 -32.82 -0.98 84.11
CA MET A 480 -34.18 -1.48 84.31
C MET A 480 -34.19 -2.87 84.94
N ARG A 481 -33.33 -3.79 84.51
CA ARG A 481 -33.19 -5.12 85.15
C ARG A 481 -32.88 -5.01 86.65
N LYS A 482 -31.90 -4.18 87.02
CA LYS A 482 -31.55 -3.94 88.43
C LYS A 482 -32.65 -3.26 89.24
N ALA A 483 -33.58 -2.54 88.61
CA ALA A 483 -34.75 -1.98 89.28
C ALA A 483 -35.80 -3.05 89.55
N VAL A 484 -36.04 -3.93 88.58
CA VAL A 484 -36.97 -5.07 88.72
C VAL A 484 -36.49 -6.02 89.81
N GLU A 485 -35.22 -6.42 89.81
CA GLU A 485 -34.67 -7.32 90.85
C GLU A 485 -34.79 -6.72 92.27
N ARG A 486 -34.64 -5.40 92.43
CA ARG A 486 -34.85 -4.73 93.72
C ARG A 486 -36.30 -4.79 94.17
N LEU A 487 -37.25 -4.52 93.26
CA LEU A 487 -38.68 -4.57 93.57
C LEU A 487 -39.13 -6.00 93.89
N GLU A 488 -38.59 -6.99 93.21
CA GLU A 488 -38.86 -8.40 93.49
C GLU A 488 -38.30 -8.84 94.85
N ALA A 489 -37.10 -8.37 95.23
CA ALA A 489 -36.55 -8.62 96.56
C ALA A 489 -37.41 -7.99 97.68
N GLU A 490 -37.94 -6.78 97.46
CA GLU A 490 -38.86 -6.14 98.42
C GLU A 490 -40.19 -6.88 98.57
N LEU A 491 -40.73 -7.43 97.48
CA LEU A 491 -41.96 -8.24 97.49
C LEU A 491 -41.74 -9.60 98.19
N ARG A 492 -40.57 -10.21 98.00
CA ARG A 492 -40.22 -11.48 98.64
C ARG A 492 -39.92 -11.32 100.14
N GLY A 493 -39.40 -10.16 100.56
CA GLY A 493 -39.20 -9.82 101.97
C GLY A 493 -40.49 -9.58 102.76
N LYS A 494 -41.61 -9.27 102.09
CA LYS A 494 -42.91 -8.95 102.72
C LYS A 494 -43.91 -10.11 102.78
N THR A 495 -43.63 -11.24 102.14
CA THR A 495 -44.51 -12.42 102.05
C THR A 495 -44.13 -13.55 103.03
N GLY A 496 -43.56 -13.20 104.19
CA GLY A 496 -43.17 -14.14 105.24
C GLY A 496 -44.23 -14.44 106.31
N ALA A 497 -45.43 -13.86 106.26
CA ALA A 497 -46.41 -14.05 107.32
C ALA A 497 -47.87 -14.08 106.83
N GLY A 498 -48.38 -15.31 106.72
CA GLY A 498 -49.75 -15.68 107.11
C GLY A 498 -50.92 -15.03 106.40
N GLY A 499 -51.50 -15.73 105.43
CA GLY A 499 -52.83 -15.40 104.91
C GLY A 499 -53.29 -16.39 103.85
N ALA A 500 -53.75 -17.57 104.27
CA ALA A 500 -54.41 -18.53 103.40
C ALA A 500 -55.74 -17.93 102.89
N TRP A 501 -55.84 -17.71 101.58
CA TRP A 501 -57.07 -17.28 100.93
C TRP A 501 -58.03 -18.48 100.82
N GLY A 502 -59.33 -18.28 101.05
CA GLY A 502 -60.31 -19.37 100.99
C GLY A 502 -60.44 -19.96 99.57
N PRO A 503 -60.70 -21.28 99.43
CA PRO A 503 -60.55 -22.01 98.16
C PRO A 503 -61.47 -21.54 97.03
N GLU A 504 -62.53 -20.79 97.31
CA GLU A 504 -63.38 -20.19 96.28
C GLU A 504 -62.82 -18.88 95.72
N GLN A 505 -62.28 -18.03 96.58
CA GLN A 505 -61.66 -16.77 96.20
C GLN A 505 -60.31 -17.02 95.52
N GLU A 506 -59.57 -18.01 96.01
CA GLU A 506 -58.32 -18.47 95.41
C GLU A 506 -58.59 -19.10 94.04
N ARG A 507 -59.67 -19.89 93.86
CA ARG A 507 -60.08 -20.38 92.54
C ARG A 507 -60.54 -19.27 91.59
N ARG A 508 -61.14 -18.17 92.08
CA ARG A 508 -61.49 -17.02 91.23
C ARG A 508 -60.27 -16.24 90.80
N ILE A 509 -59.37 -15.93 91.74
CA ILE A 509 -58.10 -15.25 91.43
C ILE A 509 -57.26 -16.13 90.50
N GLN A 510 -57.21 -17.45 90.71
CA GLN A 510 -56.52 -18.36 89.81
C GLN A 510 -57.18 -18.45 88.42
N ARG A 511 -58.52 -18.37 88.32
CA ARG A 511 -59.21 -18.32 87.02
C ARG A 511 -58.93 -17.01 86.29
N GLU A 512 -59.04 -15.87 86.99
CA GLU A 512 -58.74 -14.56 86.43
C GLU A 512 -57.24 -14.42 86.07
N GLN A 513 -56.34 -14.97 86.88
CA GLN A 513 -54.91 -15.07 86.58
C GLN A 513 -54.67 -15.97 85.38
N ALA A 514 -55.29 -17.15 85.29
CA ALA A 514 -55.14 -18.03 84.14
C ALA A 514 -55.71 -17.40 82.86
N GLU A 515 -56.82 -16.66 82.94
CA GLU A 515 -57.38 -15.92 81.81
C GLU A 515 -56.47 -14.76 81.38
N LEU A 516 -55.92 -14.00 82.33
CA LEU A 516 -54.96 -12.94 82.05
C LEU A 516 -53.64 -13.50 81.51
N GLU A 517 -53.12 -14.58 82.07
CA GLU A 517 -51.94 -15.30 81.58
C GLU A 517 -52.19 -15.85 80.18
N GLN A 518 -53.38 -16.37 79.89
CA GLN A 518 -53.73 -16.81 78.55
C GLN A 518 -53.86 -15.62 77.58
N ASN A 519 -54.38 -14.49 78.03
CA ASN A 519 -54.43 -13.26 77.24
C ASN A 519 -53.01 -12.74 76.95
N TYR A 520 -52.13 -12.67 77.95
CA TYR A 520 -50.72 -12.29 77.78
C TYR A 520 -49.97 -13.30 76.91
N ALA A 521 -50.19 -14.60 77.07
CA ALA A 521 -49.60 -15.62 76.21
C ALA A 521 -50.06 -15.47 74.75
N ARG A 522 -51.34 -15.12 74.51
CA ARG A 522 -51.86 -14.79 73.18
C ARG A 522 -51.24 -13.51 72.62
N GLU A 523 -51.15 -12.45 73.42
CA GLU A 523 -50.55 -11.18 73.01
C GLU A 523 -49.06 -11.33 72.66
N ILE A 524 -48.31 -12.05 73.51
CA ILE A 524 -46.90 -12.39 73.30
C ILE A 524 -46.76 -13.24 72.03
N SER A 525 -47.60 -14.26 71.85
CA SER A 525 -47.58 -15.08 70.62
C SER A 525 -47.84 -14.24 69.38
N ASN A 526 -48.79 -13.30 69.44
CA ASN A 526 -49.08 -12.39 68.34
C ASN A 526 -47.91 -11.43 68.04
N ILE A 527 -47.22 -10.92 69.06
CA ILE A 527 -46.04 -10.07 68.90
C ILE A 527 -44.87 -10.87 68.34
N VAL A 528 -44.58 -12.05 68.89
CA VAL A 528 -43.53 -12.95 68.40
C VAL A 528 -43.79 -13.34 66.95
N MET A 529 -45.04 -13.68 66.60
CA MET A 529 -45.41 -14.00 65.22
C MET A 529 -45.19 -12.81 64.28
N ARG A 530 -45.55 -11.59 64.70
CA ARG A 530 -45.27 -10.36 63.91
C ARG A 530 -43.76 -10.11 63.73
N LEU A 531 -42.99 -10.13 64.82
CA LEU A 531 -41.54 -9.93 64.75
C LEU A 531 -40.83 -11.02 63.94
N THR A 532 -41.30 -12.27 64.02
CA THR A 532 -40.77 -13.37 63.20
C THR A 532 -41.11 -13.13 61.74
N SER A 533 -42.34 -12.72 61.41
CA SER A 533 -42.71 -12.38 60.03
C SER A 533 -41.93 -11.18 59.47
N GLU A 534 -41.70 -10.13 60.28
CA GLU A 534 -40.90 -8.97 59.89
C GLU A 534 -39.42 -9.35 59.70
N LYS A 535 -38.87 -10.19 60.59
CA LYS A 535 -37.52 -10.73 60.45
C LYS A 535 -37.38 -11.55 59.16
N ASP A 536 -38.29 -12.49 58.93
CA ASP A 536 -38.28 -13.35 57.74
C ASP A 536 -38.45 -12.50 56.46
N GLN A 537 -39.26 -11.43 56.52
CA GLN A 537 -39.40 -10.47 55.43
C GLN A 537 -38.09 -9.72 55.16
N LEU A 538 -37.43 -9.18 56.19
CA LEU A 538 -36.15 -8.47 56.04
C LEU A 538 -35.02 -9.39 55.58
N GLU A 539 -34.97 -10.64 56.06
CA GLU A 539 -34.02 -11.65 55.58
C GLU A 539 -34.25 -11.98 54.11
N ALA A 540 -35.52 -12.09 53.68
CA ALA A 540 -35.86 -12.29 52.27
C ALA A 540 -35.49 -11.06 51.42
N GLU A 541 -35.73 -9.84 51.90
CA GLU A 541 -35.37 -8.59 51.21
C GLU A 541 -33.84 -8.43 51.08
N LEU A 542 -33.08 -8.73 52.13
CA LEU A 542 -31.62 -8.71 52.10
C LEU A 542 -31.07 -9.76 51.14
N LYS A 543 -31.63 -10.97 51.17
CA LYS A 543 -31.25 -12.05 50.25
C LYS A 543 -31.56 -11.67 48.80
N LEU A 544 -32.72 -11.08 48.53
CA LEU A 544 -33.08 -10.57 47.21
C LEU A 544 -32.11 -9.49 46.74
N LYS A 545 -31.73 -8.53 47.59
CA LYS A 545 -30.74 -7.50 47.25
C LYS A 545 -29.37 -8.11 46.96
N MET A 546 -28.92 -9.05 47.77
CA MET A 546 -27.64 -9.73 47.54
C MET A 546 -27.67 -10.55 46.25
N ASP A 547 -28.77 -11.24 45.96
CA ASP A 547 -28.96 -11.96 44.70
C ASP A 547 -28.97 -10.98 43.50
N GLN A 548 -29.57 -9.79 43.64
CA GLN A 548 -29.53 -8.73 42.62
C GLN A 548 -28.11 -8.18 42.40
N GLU A 549 -27.34 -7.92 43.46
CA GLU A 549 -25.95 -7.46 43.36
C GLU A 549 -25.04 -8.53 42.73
N VAL A 550 -25.20 -9.79 43.11
CA VAL A 550 -24.47 -10.92 42.51
C VAL A 550 -24.82 -11.07 41.03
N LEU A 551 -26.10 -10.90 40.65
CA LEU A 551 -26.51 -10.90 39.25
C LEU A 551 -25.91 -9.72 38.48
N LEU A 552 -25.85 -8.53 39.06
CA LEU A 552 -25.24 -7.36 38.43
C LEU A 552 -23.74 -7.57 38.20
N VAL A 553 -23.01 -8.05 39.21
CA VAL A 553 -21.57 -8.33 39.10
C VAL A 553 -21.32 -9.46 38.10
N ARG A 554 -22.16 -10.51 38.07
CA ARG A 554 -22.07 -11.56 37.03
C ARG A 554 -22.30 -10.99 35.64
N SER A 555 -23.30 -10.14 35.46
CA SER A 555 -23.57 -9.49 34.19
C SER A 555 -22.39 -8.61 33.73
N GLN A 556 -21.79 -7.84 34.64
CA GLN A 556 -20.60 -7.03 34.35
C GLN A 556 -19.38 -7.90 34.01
N LEU A 557 -19.21 -9.03 34.70
CA LEU A 557 -18.14 -9.98 34.39
C LEU A 557 -18.34 -10.62 33.01
N ASP A 558 -19.57 -11.02 32.69
CA ASP A 558 -19.92 -11.57 31.37
C ASP A 558 -19.70 -10.54 30.26
N GLU A 559 -20.04 -9.27 30.51
CA GLU A 559 -19.76 -8.15 29.60
C GLU A 559 -18.25 -7.99 29.37
N VAL A 560 -17.44 -7.89 30.42
CA VAL A 560 -15.97 -7.80 30.30
C VAL A 560 -15.38 -9.03 29.62
N MET A 561 -15.90 -10.23 29.90
CA MET A 561 -15.47 -11.45 29.22
C MET A 561 -15.82 -11.44 27.74
N SER A 562 -17.00 -10.91 27.38
CA SER A 562 -17.43 -10.73 26.00
C SER A 562 -16.54 -9.70 25.28
N GLU A 563 -16.21 -8.58 25.91
CA GLU A 563 -15.29 -7.57 25.38
C GLU A 563 -13.88 -8.15 25.19
N ASN A 564 -13.39 -8.93 26.17
CA ASN A 564 -12.09 -9.59 26.07
C ASN A 564 -12.06 -10.60 24.92
N SER A 565 -13.16 -11.35 24.71
CA SER A 565 -13.30 -12.25 23.56
C SER A 565 -13.33 -11.48 22.23
N ALA A 566 -14.04 -10.36 22.16
CA ALA A 566 -14.09 -9.51 20.96
C ALA A 566 -12.74 -8.86 20.66
N LEU A 567 -11.98 -8.45 21.68
CA LEU A 567 -10.61 -7.95 21.53
C LEU A 567 -9.65 -9.04 21.05
N LYS A 568 -9.79 -10.27 21.55
CA LYS A 568 -9.02 -11.43 21.05
C LYS A 568 -9.33 -11.74 19.59
N ASP A 569 -10.60 -11.74 19.21
CA ASP A 569 -11.02 -11.93 17.82
C ASP A 569 -10.47 -10.83 16.92
N ARG A 570 -10.51 -9.56 17.38
CA ARG A 570 -9.92 -8.42 16.66
C ARG A 570 -8.41 -8.56 16.50
N LEU A 571 -7.70 -9.01 17.54
CA LEU A 571 -6.26 -9.28 17.46
C LEU A 571 -5.95 -10.39 16.46
N ALA A 572 -6.77 -11.46 16.41
CA ALA A 572 -6.60 -12.54 15.45
C ALA A 572 -6.79 -12.07 14.00
N VAL A 573 -7.80 -11.22 13.75
CA VAL A 573 -8.03 -10.62 12.42
C VAL A 573 -6.87 -9.71 12.04
N LEU A 574 -6.41 -8.82 12.93
CA LEU A 574 -5.25 -7.96 12.65
C LEU A 574 -3.98 -8.77 12.38
N GLN A 575 -3.76 -9.88 13.09
CA GLN A 575 -2.65 -10.79 12.82
C GLN A 575 -2.77 -11.48 11.45
N GLN A 576 -3.99 -11.81 11.00
CA GLN A 576 -4.23 -12.35 9.68
C GLN A 576 -4.02 -11.30 8.58
N ASP A 577 -4.48 -10.06 8.80
CA ASP A 577 -4.28 -8.95 7.88
C ASP A 577 -2.80 -8.63 7.70
N ILE A 578 -2.03 -8.58 8.81
CA ILE A 578 -0.58 -8.39 8.77
C ILE A 578 0.08 -9.50 7.93
N LYS A 579 -0.27 -10.77 8.14
CA LYS A 579 0.27 -11.89 7.34
C LYS A 579 -0.08 -11.75 5.85
N SER A 580 -1.32 -11.37 5.53
CA SER A 580 -1.75 -11.17 4.15
C SER A 580 -0.99 -10.01 3.47
N LEU A 581 -0.74 -8.92 4.21
CA LEU A 581 0.03 -7.78 3.73
C LEU A 581 1.51 -8.15 3.57
N GLU A 582 2.09 -8.94 4.46
CA GLU A 582 3.44 -9.48 4.33
C GLU A 582 3.57 -10.36 3.08
N GLU A 583 2.59 -11.21 2.82
CA GLU A 583 2.54 -12.03 1.60
C GLU A 583 2.43 -11.18 0.33
N GLU A 584 1.57 -10.16 0.33
CA GLU A 584 1.44 -9.23 -0.80
C GLU A 584 2.70 -8.38 -1.01
N LEU A 585 3.36 -7.93 0.05
CA LEU A 585 4.65 -7.25 -0.03
C LEU A 585 5.74 -8.18 -0.57
N ASN A 586 5.74 -9.45 -0.17
CA ASN A 586 6.67 -10.45 -0.71
C ASN A 586 6.38 -10.80 -2.18
N LYS A 587 5.12 -10.79 -2.61
CA LYS A 587 4.75 -10.92 -4.02
C LYS A 587 5.22 -9.71 -4.82
N LYS A 588 5.00 -8.48 -4.32
CA LYS A 588 5.47 -7.25 -4.95
C LYS A 588 6.99 -7.18 -5.04
N ARG A 589 7.70 -7.59 -3.98
CA ARG A 589 9.17 -7.71 -3.96
C ARG A 589 9.68 -8.66 -5.05
N ARG A 590 9.09 -9.86 -5.17
CA ARG A 590 9.44 -10.82 -6.22
C ARG A 590 9.20 -10.26 -7.63
N LYS A 591 8.09 -9.57 -7.86
CA LYS A 591 7.81 -8.89 -9.14
C LYS A 591 8.83 -7.79 -9.44
N LEU A 592 9.23 -7.02 -8.43
CA LEU A 592 10.28 -5.99 -8.58
C LEU A 592 11.61 -6.64 -8.97
N GLU A 593 12.02 -7.70 -8.29
CA GLU A 593 13.24 -8.47 -8.61
C GLU A 593 13.18 -9.11 -10.01
N GLU A 594 11.99 -9.51 -10.48
CA GLU A 594 11.79 -9.99 -11.85
C GLU A 594 12.01 -8.88 -12.88
N VAL A 595 11.40 -7.72 -12.68
CA VAL A 595 11.55 -6.55 -13.54
C VAL A 595 13.00 -6.06 -13.54
N GLU A 596 13.68 -6.04 -12.38
CA GLU A 596 15.10 -5.68 -12.29
C GLU A 596 15.98 -6.68 -13.06
N ARG A 597 15.70 -7.98 -12.97
CA ARG A 597 16.41 -9.01 -13.76
C ARG A 597 16.18 -8.84 -15.26
N GLU A 598 14.96 -8.53 -15.68
CA GLU A 598 14.65 -8.24 -17.09
C GLU A 598 15.34 -6.97 -17.57
N TYR A 599 15.35 -5.91 -16.75
CA TYR A 599 16.08 -4.68 -17.04
C TYR A 599 17.58 -4.92 -17.22
N MET A 600 18.19 -5.74 -16.35
CA MET A 600 19.60 -6.11 -16.47
C MET A 600 19.87 -6.91 -17.75
N LYS A 601 19.02 -7.88 -18.10
CA LYS A 601 19.12 -8.60 -19.37
C LYS A 601 19.01 -7.65 -20.56
N ASN A 602 18.01 -6.79 -20.59
CA ASN A 602 17.82 -5.82 -21.67
C ASN A 602 19.04 -4.90 -21.81
N ARG A 603 19.64 -4.47 -20.70
CA ARG A 603 20.87 -3.67 -20.69
C ARG A 603 22.06 -4.44 -21.27
N GLU A 604 22.24 -5.71 -20.90
CA GLU A 604 23.28 -6.58 -21.47
C GLU A 604 23.08 -6.79 -22.97
N GLU A 605 21.85 -6.99 -23.43
CA GLU A 605 21.51 -7.10 -24.85
C GLU A 605 21.80 -5.80 -25.61
N GLU A 606 21.44 -4.65 -25.03
CA GLU A 606 21.72 -3.35 -25.61
C GLU A 606 23.24 -3.10 -25.72
N GLU A 607 24.02 -3.51 -24.71
CA GLU A 607 25.49 -3.46 -24.76
C GLU A 607 26.08 -4.41 -25.82
N ARG A 608 25.51 -5.62 -26.00
CA ARG A 608 25.90 -6.53 -27.09
C ARG A 608 25.63 -5.90 -28.46
N LEU A 609 24.43 -5.36 -28.66
CA LEU A 609 24.05 -4.68 -29.89
C LEU A 609 24.90 -3.43 -30.16
N ARG A 610 25.27 -2.66 -29.12
CA ARG A 610 26.22 -1.54 -29.26
C ARG A 610 27.60 -2.01 -29.73
N LYS A 611 28.12 -3.10 -29.17
CA LYS A 611 29.41 -3.68 -29.59
C LYS A 611 29.36 -4.18 -31.03
N GLU A 612 28.27 -4.85 -31.43
CA GLU A 612 28.08 -5.30 -32.82
C GLU A 612 27.98 -4.11 -33.78
N ASN A 613 27.20 -3.07 -33.44
CA ASN A 613 27.13 -1.85 -34.24
C ASN A 613 28.48 -1.13 -34.36
N SER A 614 29.30 -1.13 -33.30
CA SER A 614 30.68 -0.60 -33.36
C SER A 614 31.53 -1.36 -34.38
N LYS A 615 31.45 -2.70 -34.37
CA LYS A 615 32.18 -3.55 -35.33
C LYS A 615 31.72 -3.29 -36.76
N PHE A 616 30.41 -3.23 -37.02
CA PHE A 616 29.91 -2.90 -38.35
C PHE A 616 30.36 -1.51 -38.81
N ARG A 617 30.43 -0.54 -37.90
CA ARG A 617 30.94 0.80 -38.23
C ARG A 617 32.42 0.78 -38.59
N GLU A 618 33.23 0.00 -37.88
CA GLU A 618 34.65 -0.23 -38.21
C GLU A 618 34.80 -0.92 -39.58
N GLU A 619 34.06 -1.99 -39.83
CA GLU A 619 34.06 -2.68 -41.13
C GLU A 619 33.69 -1.74 -42.29
N VAL A 620 32.68 -0.88 -42.10
CA VAL A 620 32.30 0.15 -43.08
C VAL A 620 33.43 1.16 -43.32
N LEU A 621 34.13 1.59 -42.26
CA LEU A 621 35.29 2.48 -42.40
C LEU A 621 36.44 1.79 -43.15
N ASP A 622 36.70 0.51 -42.87
CA ASP A 622 37.73 -0.28 -43.57
C ASP A 622 37.38 -0.47 -45.05
N PHE A 623 36.13 -0.79 -45.38
CA PHE A 623 35.67 -0.86 -46.77
C PHE A 623 35.78 0.50 -47.47
N SER A 624 35.42 1.59 -46.79
CA SER A 624 35.58 2.95 -47.30
C SER A 624 37.06 3.28 -47.57
N ALA A 625 37.96 2.94 -46.66
CA ALA A 625 39.40 3.15 -46.82
C ALA A 625 39.96 2.34 -48.00
N ARG A 626 39.54 1.08 -48.15
CA ARG A 626 39.93 0.22 -49.27
C ARG A 626 39.39 0.74 -50.61
N ASN A 627 38.15 1.23 -50.63
CA ASN A 627 37.59 1.86 -51.83
C ASN A 627 38.36 3.13 -52.22
N LEU A 628 38.75 3.95 -51.24
CA LEU A 628 39.58 5.14 -51.49
C LEU A 628 40.96 4.74 -52.05
N GLN A 629 41.59 3.71 -51.50
CA GLN A 629 42.86 3.19 -52.00
C GLN A 629 42.74 2.70 -53.45
N LEU A 630 41.74 1.87 -53.75
CA LEU A 630 41.50 1.39 -55.12
C LEU A 630 41.18 2.53 -56.09
N SER A 631 40.47 3.56 -55.62
CA SER A 631 40.21 4.76 -56.42
C SER A 631 41.50 5.52 -56.74
N ASN A 632 42.42 5.63 -55.77
CA ASN A 632 43.73 6.26 -55.99
C ASN A 632 44.59 5.43 -56.97
N GLU A 633 44.65 4.11 -56.80
CA GLU A 633 45.35 3.20 -57.71
C GLU A 633 44.79 3.29 -59.14
N ASN A 634 43.46 3.34 -59.29
CA ASN A 634 42.82 3.55 -60.59
C ASN A 634 43.17 4.90 -61.22
N ALA A 635 43.27 5.97 -60.42
CA ALA A 635 43.69 7.29 -60.90
C ALA A 635 45.15 7.27 -61.36
N GLU A 636 46.05 6.61 -60.62
CA GLU A 636 47.45 6.43 -61.00
C GLU A 636 47.59 5.62 -62.28
N LEU A 637 46.89 4.49 -62.39
CA LEU A 637 46.87 3.66 -63.60
C LEU A 637 46.34 4.43 -64.80
N SER A 638 45.28 5.23 -64.61
CA SER A 638 44.74 6.09 -65.68
C SER A 638 45.76 7.14 -66.12
N SER A 639 46.50 7.74 -65.19
CA SER A 639 47.59 8.67 -65.51
C SER A 639 48.72 7.99 -66.28
N ARG A 640 49.13 6.77 -65.87
CA ARG A 640 50.17 5.99 -66.56
C ARG A 640 49.73 5.59 -67.98
N LEU A 641 48.50 5.14 -68.13
CA LEU A 641 47.94 4.82 -69.44
C LEU A 641 47.95 6.05 -70.37
N SER A 642 47.61 7.24 -69.85
CA SER A 642 47.68 8.48 -70.61
C SER A 642 49.13 8.83 -71.02
N THR A 643 50.11 8.62 -70.15
CA THR A 643 51.53 8.84 -70.51
C THR A 643 52.02 7.84 -71.55
N ASP A 644 51.67 6.56 -71.40
CA ASP A 644 52.03 5.52 -72.36
C ASP A 644 51.39 5.77 -73.72
N GLN A 645 50.12 6.19 -73.74
CA GLN A 645 49.43 6.58 -74.97
C GLN A 645 50.14 7.75 -75.69
N ARG A 646 50.64 8.73 -74.92
CA ARG A 646 51.45 9.84 -75.47
C ARG A 646 52.80 9.34 -76.02
N ALA A 647 53.44 8.39 -75.35
CA ALA A 647 54.68 7.78 -75.82
C ALA A 647 54.48 6.96 -77.10
N VAL A 648 53.42 6.15 -77.16
CA VAL A 648 53.03 5.39 -78.37
C VAL A 648 52.76 6.33 -79.54
N GLN A 649 52.10 7.47 -79.31
CA GLN A 649 51.89 8.47 -80.35
C GLN A 649 53.22 8.99 -80.91
N THR A 650 54.18 9.31 -80.04
CA THR A 650 55.52 9.80 -80.44
C THR A 650 56.31 8.73 -81.21
N LEU A 651 56.22 7.46 -80.80
CA LEU A 651 56.86 6.35 -81.50
C LEU A 651 56.21 6.09 -82.87
N THR A 652 54.89 6.24 -82.97
CA THR A 652 54.17 6.11 -84.24
C THR A 652 54.63 7.18 -85.23
N ASP A 653 54.77 8.44 -84.77
CA ASP A 653 55.32 9.53 -85.59
C ASP A 653 56.77 9.25 -86.03
N ARG A 654 57.60 8.65 -85.16
CA ARG A 654 58.98 8.27 -85.49
C ARG A 654 59.07 7.11 -86.49
N LEU A 655 58.20 6.10 -86.36
CA LEU A 655 58.14 4.99 -87.32
C LEU A 655 57.76 5.47 -88.71
N ALA A 656 56.82 6.43 -88.81
CA ALA A 656 56.48 7.05 -90.09
C ALA A 656 57.70 7.72 -90.75
N GLN A 657 58.57 8.36 -89.95
CA GLN A 657 59.83 8.95 -90.44
C GLN A 657 60.83 7.89 -90.93
N VAL A 658 61.01 6.78 -90.21
CA VAL A 658 61.92 5.69 -90.61
C VAL A 658 61.42 4.98 -91.87
N CYS A 659 60.11 4.82 -92.06
CA CYS A 659 59.57 4.28 -93.30
C CYS A 659 59.96 5.14 -94.51
N GLN A 660 59.92 6.46 -94.36
CA GLN A 660 60.36 7.38 -95.42
C GLN A 660 61.85 7.24 -95.74
N GLU A 661 62.71 7.02 -94.74
CA GLU A 661 64.15 6.77 -94.92
C GLU A 661 64.45 5.39 -95.55
N ASN A 662 63.70 4.35 -95.19
CA ASN A 662 63.89 2.99 -95.73
C ASN A 662 63.55 2.90 -97.21
N ASP A 663 62.51 3.61 -97.67
CA ASP A 663 62.16 3.69 -99.10
C ASP A 663 63.32 4.28 -99.94
N GLU A 664 64.12 5.19 -99.37
CA GLU A 664 65.33 5.73 -100.00
C GLU A 664 66.47 4.69 -100.07
N THR A 665 66.64 3.85 -99.02
CA THR A 665 67.72 2.83 -98.97
C THR A 665 67.41 1.57 -99.80
N ALA A 666 66.15 1.18 -99.96
CA ALA A 666 65.76 0.04 -100.78
C ALA A 666 66.14 0.26 -102.26
N ALA A 667 66.17 1.52 -102.71
CA ALA A 667 66.67 1.90 -104.03
C ALA A 667 68.17 1.62 -104.23
N SER A 668 68.99 1.52 -103.17
CA SER A 668 70.43 1.25 -103.27
C SER A 668 70.81 -0.24 -103.20
N TYR A 669 70.00 -1.09 -102.55
CA TYR A 669 70.32 -2.50 -102.32
C TYR A 669 70.20 -3.39 -103.58
N THR A 670 69.29 -3.05 -104.49
CA THR A 670 69.12 -3.78 -105.76
C THR A 670 70.38 -3.79 -106.63
N GLN A 671 71.30 -2.86 -106.41
CA GLN A 671 72.56 -2.74 -107.17
C GLN A 671 73.67 -3.72 -106.72
N LEU A 672 73.59 -4.33 -105.52
CA LEU A 672 74.67 -5.15 -104.93
C LEU A 672 74.49 -6.68 -105.10
N GLN A 673 73.27 -7.15 -105.27
CA GLN A 673 72.91 -8.58 -105.22
C GLN A 673 73.49 -9.41 -106.38
N GLU A 674 73.95 -8.76 -107.45
CA GLU A 674 74.55 -9.42 -108.62
C GLU A 674 75.92 -10.09 -108.35
N THR A 675 76.54 -9.90 -107.20
CA THR A 675 77.97 -10.25 -107.00
C THR A 675 78.25 -11.53 -106.20
N VAL A 676 77.32 -12.02 -105.36
CA VAL A 676 77.65 -12.97 -104.26
C VAL A 676 77.50 -14.46 -104.63
N GLN A 677 76.69 -14.82 -105.63
CA GLN A 677 76.37 -16.23 -105.92
C GLN A 677 77.59 -17.08 -106.39
N GLN A 678 78.71 -16.45 -106.74
CA GLN A 678 79.86 -17.10 -107.38
C GLN A 678 80.78 -17.91 -106.43
N GLN A 679 80.79 -17.68 -105.12
CA GLN A 679 81.93 -18.09 -104.26
C GLN A 679 81.79 -19.41 -103.48
N LYS A 680 80.62 -20.02 -103.35
CA LYS A 680 80.40 -21.09 -102.33
C LYS A 680 80.83 -22.51 -102.72
N SER A 681 81.37 -22.71 -103.92
CA SER A 681 81.77 -24.03 -104.45
C SER A 681 82.92 -24.74 -103.72
N ASP A 682 83.88 -24.03 -103.11
CA ASP A 682 85.26 -24.56 -103.08
C ASP A 682 85.74 -25.26 -101.78
N THR A 683 85.03 -25.17 -100.65
CA THR A 683 85.74 -25.30 -99.36
C THR A 683 85.97 -26.71 -98.80
N LEU A 684 85.05 -27.66 -98.87
CA LEU A 684 85.08 -28.72 -97.83
C LEU A 684 85.88 -30.00 -98.15
N LYS A 685 86.67 -29.99 -99.23
CA LYS A 685 87.73 -30.97 -99.51
C LYS A 685 88.86 -31.05 -98.46
N LEU A 686 88.93 -30.14 -97.49
CA LEU A 686 89.91 -30.20 -96.38
C LEU A 686 89.53 -31.19 -95.24
N GLN A 687 88.44 -31.95 -95.44
CA GLN A 687 88.25 -33.31 -94.95
C GLN A 687 89.54 -34.17 -95.08
N GLU A 688 89.54 -35.34 -94.44
CA GLU A 688 90.58 -36.38 -94.47
C GLU A 688 91.78 -36.19 -93.54
N GLN A 689 92.34 -35.00 -93.35
CA GLN A 689 93.56 -34.88 -92.53
C GLN A 689 93.34 -35.20 -91.03
N TRP A 690 92.12 -35.02 -90.52
CA TRP A 690 91.82 -35.14 -89.09
C TRP A 690 91.69 -36.61 -88.57
N GLN A 691 91.47 -37.60 -89.46
CA GLN A 691 91.19 -39.00 -89.06
C GLN A 691 92.33 -39.75 -88.36
N LYS A 692 93.59 -39.27 -88.41
CA LYS A 692 94.73 -39.97 -87.79
C LYS A 692 94.74 -39.92 -86.25
N GLU A 693 94.06 -38.95 -85.64
CA GLU A 693 94.00 -38.84 -84.16
C GLU A 693 93.09 -39.90 -83.51
N LYS A 694 92.34 -40.66 -84.30
CA LYS A 694 91.39 -41.70 -83.87
C LYS A 694 92.00 -42.89 -83.09
N VAL A 695 93.28 -43.25 -83.26
CA VAL A 695 93.79 -44.57 -82.83
C VAL A 695 94.17 -44.68 -81.33
N LEU A 696 94.42 -43.57 -80.62
CA LEU A 696 94.88 -43.63 -79.23
C LEU A 696 93.75 -43.91 -78.22
N LEU A 697 92.52 -43.51 -78.55
CA LEU A 697 91.35 -43.65 -77.66
C LEU A 697 90.73 -45.06 -77.66
N GLU A 698 91.11 -45.94 -78.60
CA GLU A 698 90.54 -47.28 -78.75
C GLU A 698 90.95 -48.31 -77.66
N ARG A 699 91.89 -48.01 -76.75
CA ARG A 699 92.33 -48.99 -75.72
C ARG A 699 91.44 -49.03 -74.46
N GLU A 700 90.71 -47.96 -74.14
CA GLU A 700 89.91 -47.87 -72.91
C GLU A 700 88.50 -48.46 -73.07
N LEU A 701 88.08 -48.78 -74.30
CA LEU A 701 86.77 -49.36 -74.64
C LEU A 701 86.65 -50.89 -74.37
N LYS A 702 87.71 -51.59 -73.93
CA LYS A 702 87.78 -53.06 -74.00
C LYS A 702 87.16 -53.83 -72.82
N THR A 703 86.93 -53.24 -71.65
CA THR A 703 86.60 -54.00 -70.42
C THR A 703 85.10 -54.11 -70.08
N ALA A 704 84.20 -53.40 -70.75
CA ALA A 704 82.81 -53.29 -70.26
C ALA A 704 81.72 -53.83 -71.20
N LYS A 705 82.07 -54.48 -72.32
CA LYS A 705 81.08 -54.86 -73.34
C LYS A 705 80.60 -56.31 -73.35
N GLU A 706 81.20 -57.25 -72.63
CA GLU A 706 80.97 -58.66 -72.98
C GLU A 706 80.29 -59.48 -71.86
N MET A 707 78.97 -59.61 -72.08
CA MET A 707 78.20 -60.88 -72.06
C MET A 707 77.30 -61.10 -70.82
N LEU A 708 76.06 -60.61 -70.77
CA LEU A 708 74.96 -60.88 -71.71
C LEU A 708 74.75 -62.40 -71.91
N GLN A 709 73.91 -63.03 -71.08
CA GLN A 709 73.36 -64.37 -71.37
C GLN A 709 72.00 -64.60 -70.67
N HIS A 710 70.95 -64.15 -71.37
CA HIS A 710 69.57 -64.62 -71.30
C HIS A 710 69.45 -66.07 -71.81
N LEU A 711 68.45 -66.86 -71.36
CA LEU A 711 67.74 -67.98 -72.05
C LEU A 711 67.38 -69.26 -71.23
N THR A 712 67.38 -69.26 -69.89
CA THR A 712 67.15 -70.51 -69.10
C THR A 712 65.80 -70.70 -68.39
N VAL A 713 64.82 -69.80 -68.44
CA VAL A 713 63.62 -69.92 -67.56
C VAL A 713 62.28 -69.94 -68.30
N VAL A 714 62.29 -70.07 -69.64
CA VAL A 714 61.08 -70.46 -70.42
C VAL A 714 60.53 -71.83 -69.95
N GLU A 715 61.36 -72.65 -69.30
CA GLU A 715 60.96 -73.93 -68.70
C GLU A 715 60.16 -73.78 -67.37
N SER A 716 60.21 -72.64 -66.67
CA SER A 716 59.37 -72.42 -65.47
C SER A 716 57.93 -71.98 -65.82
N ALA A 717 57.64 -71.70 -67.09
CA ALA A 717 56.34 -71.21 -67.56
C ALA A 717 55.24 -72.28 -67.53
N LEU A 718 55.58 -73.58 -67.58
CA LEU A 718 54.60 -74.68 -67.54
C LEU A 718 54.17 -75.04 -66.11
N ASN A 719 55.07 -74.92 -65.14
CA ASN A 719 54.78 -75.14 -63.70
C ASN A 719 53.87 -74.02 -63.12
N ASN A 720 53.85 -72.87 -63.78
CA ASN A 720 53.08 -71.68 -63.43
C ASN A 720 51.57 -71.83 -63.74
N GLN A 721 51.16 -72.72 -64.66
CA GLN A 721 49.74 -72.93 -64.97
C GLN A 721 49.02 -73.88 -64.01
N THR A 722 49.73 -74.88 -63.46
CA THR A 722 49.15 -75.83 -62.51
C THR A 722 48.81 -75.16 -61.17
N LEU A 723 49.65 -74.22 -60.71
CA LEU A 723 49.36 -73.39 -59.53
C LEU A 723 48.20 -72.41 -59.75
N LYS A 724 47.97 -71.99 -61.01
CA LYS A 724 46.91 -71.03 -61.36
C LYS A 724 45.51 -71.63 -61.29
N ASN A 725 45.35 -72.90 -61.68
CA ASN A 725 44.06 -73.60 -61.59
C ASN A 725 43.66 -73.91 -60.14
N GLN A 726 44.63 -74.11 -59.24
CA GLN A 726 44.35 -74.32 -57.81
C GLN A 726 43.91 -73.02 -57.10
N ALA A 727 44.50 -71.88 -57.47
CA ALA A 727 44.10 -70.56 -56.93
C ALA A 727 42.69 -70.13 -57.38
N LEU A 728 42.28 -70.49 -58.60
CA LEU A 728 40.95 -70.13 -59.13
C LEU A 728 39.80 -70.89 -58.43
N GLU A 729 40.04 -72.11 -57.96
CA GLU A 729 39.03 -72.88 -57.21
C GLU A 729 38.85 -72.32 -55.78
N GLU A 730 39.94 -71.86 -55.15
CA GLU A 730 39.88 -71.15 -53.86
C GLU A 730 39.16 -69.78 -53.97
N ASP A 731 39.38 -69.03 -55.06
CA ASP A 731 38.69 -67.76 -55.30
C ASP A 731 37.19 -67.95 -55.54
N LYS A 732 36.77 -69.07 -56.14
CA LYS A 732 35.36 -69.41 -56.36
C LYS A 732 34.62 -69.68 -55.05
N GLU A 733 35.22 -70.41 -54.11
CA GLU A 733 34.60 -70.62 -52.79
C GLU A 733 34.53 -69.33 -51.98
N ARG A 734 35.57 -68.48 -52.03
CA ARG A 734 35.55 -67.15 -51.40
C ARG A 734 34.45 -66.26 -51.97
N LEU A 735 34.24 -66.29 -53.29
CA LEU A 735 33.15 -65.53 -53.92
C LEU A 735 31.77 -66.02 -53.50
N LEU A 736 31.56 -67.32 -53.33
CA LEU A 736 30.29 -67.87 -52.85
C LEU A 736 29.99 -67.47 -51.39
N THR A 737 31.01 -67.43 -50.53
CA THR A 737 30.86 -66.91 -49.16
C THR A 737 30.61 -65.39 -49.17
N ALA A 738 31.28 -64.64 -50.04
CA ALA A 738 31.08 -63.19 -50.16
C ALA A 738 29.71 -62.80 -50.74
N THR A 739 29.12 -63.64 -51.61
CA THR A 739 27.75 -63.44 -52.10
C THR A 739 26.73 -63.72 -51.01
N ALA A 740 26.89 -64.79 -50.22
CA ALA A 740 26.02 -65.08 -49.08
C ALA A 740 26.10 -63.97 -48.02
N ASP A 741 27.29 -63.44 -47.74
CA ASP A 741 27.47 -62.29 -46.84
C ASP A 741 26.88 -60.99 -47.38
N ARG A 742 26.84 -60.80 -48.70
CA ARG A 742 26.15 -59.66 -49.33
C ARG A 742 24.64 -59.81 -49.23
N ASP A 743 24.11 -60.99 -49.43
CA ASP A 743 22.67 -61.26 -49.34
C ASP A 743 22.17 -61.04 -47.91
N GLN A 744 22.91 -61.50 -46.89
CA GLN A 744 22.58 -61.24 -45.50
C GLN A 744 22.67 -59.74 -45.13
N LYS A 745 23.58 -58.98 -45.76
CA LYS A 745 23.66 -57.52 -45.60
C LYS A 745 22.50 -56.80 -46.30
N LEU A 746 22.07 -57.28 -47.47
CA LEU A 746 20.91 -56.72 -48.18
C LEU A 746 19.63 -56.92 -47.38
N GLU A 747 19.46 -58.08 -46.75
CA GLU A 747 18.30 -58.38 -45.90
C GLU A 747 18.25 -57.44 -44.67
N LYS A 748 19.40 -57.25 -43.98
CA LYS A 748 19.51 -56.28 -42.89
C LYS A 748 19.26 -54.83 -43.33
N LEU A 749 19.69 -54.46 -44.53
CA LEU A 749 19.42 -53.14 -45.10
C LEU A 749 17.92 -52.98 -45.44
N GLN A 750 17.26 -54.00 -45.98
CA GLN A 750 15.81 -53.99 -46.21
C GLN A 750 15.02 -53.85 -44.91
N GLU A 751 15.40 -54.57 -43.85
CA GLU A 751 14.77 -54.41 -42.53
C GLU A 751 14.98 -53.00 -41.97
N SER A 752 16.16 -52.40 -42.17
CA SER A 752 16.44 -51.02 -41.75
C SER A 752 15.65 -49.99 -42.55
N LEU A 753 15.45 -50.24 -43.85
CA LEU A 753 14.64 -49.39 -44.73
C LEU A 753 13.18 -49.42 -44.30
N HIS A 754 12.63 -50.61 -44.02
CA HIS A 754 11.23 -50.75 -43.59
C HIS A 754 10.96 -50.10 -42.23
N LYS A 755 11.94 -50.16 -41.31
CA LYS A 755 11.89 -49.39 -40.05
C LYS A 755 11.89 -47.89 -40.29
N SER A 756 12.70 -47.40 -41.23
CA SER A 756 12.73 -45.98 -41.61
C SER A 756 11.43 -45.55 -42.31
N GLU A 757 10.83 -46.39 -43.15
CA GLU A 757 9.55 -46.12 -43.82
C GLU A 757 8.41 -46.01 -42.80
N SER A 758 8.34 -46.93 -41.83
CA SER A 758 7.35 -46.86 -40.74
C SER A 758 7.52 -45.61 -39.88
N GLN A 759 8.76 -45.17 -39.63
CA GLN A 759 9.03 -43.91 -38.94
C GLN A 759 8.58 -42.68 -39.76
N ILE A 760 8.77 -42.69 -41.08
CA ILE A 760 8.29 -41.62 -41.97
C ILE A 760 6.76 -41.56 -41.95
N GLU A 761 6.08 -42.70 -42.00
CA GLU A 761 4.61 -42.78 -41.92
C GLU A 761 4.09 -42.22 -40.59
N GLN A 762 4.75 -42.57 -39.48
CA GLN A 762 4.42 -42.05 -38.15
C GLN A 762 4.64 -40.53 -38.07
N LEU A 763 5.76 -40.00 -38.58
CA LEU A 763 6.02 -38.56 -38.63
C LEU A 763 5.01 -37.83 -39.52
N ASN A 764 4.61 -38.41 -40.65
CA ASN A 764 3.59 -37.83 -41.52
C ASN A 764 2.23 -37.76 -40.83
N SER A 765 1.85 -38.78 -40.05
CA SER A 765 0.62 -38.76 -39.25
C SER A 765 0.65 -37.66 -38.17
N GLN A 766 1.79 -37.46 -37.51
CA GLN A 766 1.99 -36.39 -36.53
C GLN A 766 1.96 -35.01 -37.17
N ILE A 767 2.55 -34.85 -38.37
CA ILE A 767 2.47 -33.59 -39.12
C ILE A 767 1.01 -33.30 -39.49
N LEU A 768 0.24 -34.29 -39.92
CA LEU A 768 -1.18 -34.10 -40.28
C LEU A 768 -2.04 -33.65 -39.09
N THR A 769 -1.84 -34.25 -37.91
CA THR A 769 -2.55 -33.82 -36.69
C THR A 769 -2.16 -32.41 -36.27
N MET A 770 -0.86 -32.07 -36.36
CA MET A 770 -0.36 -30.72 -36.10
C MET A 770 -0.96 -29.67 -37.06
N TRP A 771 -1.18 -30.02 -38.33
CA TRP A 771 -1.87 -29.13 -39.29
C TRP A 771 -3.34 -28.93 -38.94
N GLN A 772 -4.05 -29.98 -38.50
CA GLN A 772 -5.44 -29.86 -38.05
C GLN A 772 -5.58 -29.01 -36.79
N GLU A 773 -4.69 -29.21 -35.80
CA GLU A 773 -4.63 -28.38 -34.60
C GLU A 773 -4.31 -26.92 -34.93
N LYS A 774 -3.38 -26.69 -35.87
CA LYS A 774 -3.08 -25.34 -36.37
C LYS A 774 -4.30 -24.69 -37.02
N ASP A 775 -5.08 -25.41 -37.80
CA ASP A 775 -6.30 -24.86 -38.43
C ASP A 775 -7.36 -24.50 -37.37
N VAL A 776 -7.52 -25.32 -36.33
CA VAL A 776 -8.39 -25.00 -35.17
C VAL A 776 -7.88 -23.75 -34.46
N HIS A 777 -6.58 -23.65 -34.19
CA HIS A 777 -5.99 -22.46 -33.57
C HIS A 777 -6.08 -21.21 -34.45
N VAL A 778 -6.00 -21.33 -35.77
CA VAL A 778 -6.23 -20.20 -36.71
C VAL A 778 -7.69 -19.76 -36.65
N GLN A 779 -8.64 -20.69 -36.57
CA GLN A 779 -10.05 -20.37 -36.38
C GLN A 779 -10.30 -19.69 -35.02
N GLU A 780 -9.76 -20.22 -33.93
CA GLU A 780 -9.84 -19.64 -32.59
C GLU A 780 -9.21 -18.23 -32.57
N SER A 781 -8.01 -18.05 -33.13
CA SER A 781 -7.36 -16.75 -33.26
C SER A 781 -8.22 -15.76 -34.06
N SER A 782 -8.91 -16.22 -35.12
CA SER A 782 -9.83 -15.36 -35.89
C SER A 782 -11.06 -14.96 -35.08
N THR A 783 -11.57 -15.84 -34.20
CA THR A 783 -12.68 -15.51 -33.29
C THR A 783 -12.25 -14.53 -32.20
N HIS A 784 -11.06 -14.72 -31.62
CA HIS A 784 -10.48 -13.79 -30.65
C HIS A 784 -10.24 -12.42 -31.28
N GLN A 785 -9.77 -12.36 -32.53
CA GLN A 785 -9.58 -11.11 -33.24
C GLN A 785 -10.91 -10.38 -33.51
N LYS A 786 -11.99 -11.10 -33.82
CA LYS A 786 -13.34 -10.51 -33.96
C LYS A 786 -13.88 -9.98 -32.61
N MET A 787 -13.68 -10.73 -31.53
CA MET A 787 -14.10 -10.30 -30.19
C MET A 787 -13.32 -9.07 -29.72
N LEU A 788 -12.01 -9.01 -30.02
CA LEU A 788 -11.17 -7.85 -29.73
C LEU A 788 -11.63 -6.63 -30.52
N GLN A 789 -11.94 -6.78 -31.82
CA GLN A 789 -12.46 -5.69 -32.66
C GLN A 789 -13.79 -5.15 -32.09
N GLN A 790 -14.72 -6.04 -31.73
CA GLN A 790 -15.99 -5.63 -31.12
C GLN A 790 -15.80 -4.90 -29.78
N SER A 791 -14.80 -5.31 -28.98
CA SER A 791 -14.46 -4.60 -27.75
C SER A 791 -13.83 -3.23 -28.02
N GLN A 792 -13.02 -3.10 -29.08
CA GLN A 792 -12.43 -1.83 -29.50
C GLN A 792 -13.49 -0.86 -30.03
N ASP A 793 -14.44 -1.33 -30.84
CA ASP A 793 -15.52 -0.52 -31.37
C ASP A 793 -16.41 0.02 -30.24
N LYS A 794 -16.74 -0.83 -29.25
CA LYS A 794 -17.47 -0.41 -28.04
C LYS A 794 -16.69 0.60 -27.20
N ALA A 795 -15.37 0.44 -27.09
CA ALA A 795 -14.54 1.40 -26.37
C ALA A 795 -14.54 2.77 -27.07
N GLN A 796 -14.46 2.81 -28.41
CA GLN A 796 -14.55 4.04 -29.20
C GLN A 796 -15.90 4.74 -29.04
N GLU A 797 -17.01 3.98 -29.03
CA GLU A 797 -18.35 4.51 -28.79
C GLU A 797 -18.47 5.14 -27.39
N LEU A 798 -17.94 4.46 -26.36
CA LEU A 798 -17.91 5.00 -25.00
C LEU A 798 -17.03 6.25 -24.89
N GLU A 799 -15.90 6.30 -25.59
CA GLU A 799 -15.05 7.50 -25.65
C GLU A 799 -15.75 8.67 -26.33
N GLU A 800 -16.52 8.44 -27.40
CA GLU A 800 -17.34 9.47 -28.04
C GLU A 800 -18.44 9.99 -27.11
N ASN A 801 -19.12 9.10 -26.40
CA ASN A 801 -20.11 9.48 -25.39
C ASN A 801 -19.49 10.30 -24.25
N ILE A 802 -18.30 9.92 -23.76
CA ILE A 802 -17.57 10.71 -22.75
C ILE A 802 -17.17 12.08 -23.30
N ARG A 803 -16.71 12.17 -24.55
CA ARG A 803 -16.38 13.46 -25.20
C ARG A 803 -17.62 14.34 -25.32
N GLN A 804 -18.77 13.77 -25.63
CA GLN A 804 -20.04 14.50 -25.73
C GLN A 804 -20.48 15.04 -24.36
N LEU A 805 -20.47 14.19 -23.33
CA LEU A 805 -20.79 14.60 -21.95
C LEU A 805 -19.83 15.68 -21.42
N ARG A 806 -18.54 15.63 -21.80
CA ARG A 806 -17.58 16.70 -21.46
C ARG A 806 -17.96 18.04 -22.09
N LYS A 807 -18.38 18.05 -23.35
CA LYS A 807 -18.87 19.28 -24.02
C LYS A 807 -20.12 19.83 -23.35
N GLU A 808 -21.05 18.97 -22.97
CA GLU A 808 -22.27 19.36 -22.26
C GLU A 808 -21.95 19.93 -20.87
N LYS A 809 -21.03 19.31 -20.12
CA LYS A 809 -20.52 19.84 -18.84
C LYS A 809 -19.87 21.20 -19.01
N GLU A 810 -19.04 21.39 -20.02
CA GLU A 810 -18.35 22.66 -20.28
C GLU A 810 -19.34 23.78 -20.67
N GLN A 811 -20.37 23.46 -21.44
CA GLN A 811 -21.46 24.39 -21.74
C GLN A 811 -22.24 24.78 -20.49
N LEU A 812 -22.59 23.82 -19.63
CA LEU A 812 -23.27 24.11 -18.35
C LEU A 812 -22.43 24.99 -17.43
N LEU A 813 -21.13 24.70 -17.29
CA LEU A 813 -20.19 25.52 -16.52
C LEU A 813 -20.07 26.95 -17.06
N GLN A 814 -20.12 27.12 -18.39
CA GLN A 814 -20.10 28.44 -19.00
C GLN A 814 -21.41 29.21 -18.75
N THR A 815 -22.57 28.53 -18.78
CA THR A 815 -23.85 29.14 -18.41
C THR A 815 -23.92 29.53 -16.94
N HIS A 816 -23.37 28.71 -16.05
CA HIS A 816 -23.31 28.99 -14.62
C HIS A 816 -22.44 30.22 -14.34
N ARG A 817 -21.23 30.27 -14.92
CA ARG A 817 -20.35 31.44 -14.80
C ARG A 817 -21.01 32.74 -15.26
N LEU A 818 -21.72 32.72 -16.39
CA LEU A 818 -22.47 33.88 -16.85
C LEU A 818 -23.59 34.29 -15.88
N GLN A 819 -24.28 33.32 -15.27
CA GLN A 819 -25.30 33.61 -14.25
C GLN A 819 -24.68 34.22 -12.99
N GLU A 820 -23.56 33.69 -12.50
CA GLU A 820 -22.82 34.24 -11.36
C GLU A 820 -22.32 35.66 -11.62
N GLU A 821 -21.72 35.92 -12.79
CA GLU A 821 -21.28 37.25 -13.18
C GLU A 821 -22.45 38.25 -13.19
N THR A 822 -23.62 37.84 -13.66
CA THR A 822 -24.82 38.68 -13.62
C THR A 822 -25.33 38.93 -12.19
N ALA A 823 -25.32 37.91 -11.33
CA ALA A 823 -25.75 38.04 -9.93
C ALA A 823 -24.79 38.94 -9.13
N VAL A 824 -23.48 38.76 -9.30
CA VAL A 824 -22.44 39.61 -8.71
C VAL A 824 -22.60 41.06 -9.18
N SER A 825 -22.87 41.29 -10.46
CA SER A 825 -23.13 42.63 -11.00
C SER A 825 -24.35 43.31 -10.34
N VAL A 826 -25.42 42.56 -10.08
CA VAL A 826 -26.62 43.06 -9.40
C VAL A 826 -26.32 43.39 -7.94
N LEU A 827 -25.70 42.47 -7.19
CA LEU A 827 -25.33 42.69 -5.79
C LEU A 827 -24.34 43.85 -5.63
N GLN A 828 -23.39 44.00 -6.56
CA GLN A 828 -22.45 45.11 -6.53
C GLN A 828 -23.15 46.47 -6.73
N LYS A 829 -24.20 46.53 -7.56
CA LYS A 829 -25.03 47.74 -7.71
C LYS A 829 -25.82 48.03 -6.43
N GLU A 830 -26.38 47.01 -5.79
CA GLU A 830 -27.11 47.16 -4.54
C GLU A 830 -26.21 47.61 -3.39
N CYS A 831 -25.03 47.01 -3.24
CA CYS A 831 -24.01 47.42 -2.27
C CYS A 831 -23.53 48.87 -2.48
N LYS A 832 -23.46 49.35 -3.72
CA LYS A 832 -23.16 50.77 -4.01
C LYS A 832 -24.30 51.68 -3.52
N THR A 833 -25.55 51.31 -3.78
CA THR A 833 -26.72 52.06 -3.30
C THR A 833 -26.79 52.13 -1.79
N LEU A 834 -26.56 51.01 -1.09
CA LEU A 834 -26.55 50.95 0.37
C LEU A 834 -25.40 51.75 1.00
N ARG A 835 -24.23 51.79 0.34
CA ARG A 835 -23.11 52.66 0.77
C ARG A 835 -23.48 54.13 0.73
N VAL A 836 -24.09 54.59 -0.37
CA VAL A 836 -24.55 55.99 -0.50
C VAL A 836 -25.57 56.33 0.60
N GLN A 837 -26.52 55.43 0.88
CA GLN A 837 -27.50 55.63 1.96
C GLN A 837 -26.85 55.70 3.34
N ASN A 838 -25.85 54.85 3.62
CA ASN A 838 -25.11 54.91 4.89
C ASN A 838 -24.30 56.20 5.03
N GLU A 839 -23.65 56.69 3.97
CA GLU A 839 -22.97 57.98 3.98
C GLU A 839 -23.94 59.16 4.26
N GLU A 840 -25.14 59.11 3.71
CA GLU A 840 -26.19 60.10 4.00
C GLU A 840 -26.65 60.05 5.47
N LEU A 841 -26.81 58.85 6.03
CA LEU A 841 -27.16 58.68 7.44
C LEU A 841 -26.03 59.17 8.36
N HIS A 842 -24.77 58.87 8.05
CA HIS A 842 -23.63 59.39 8.81
C HIS A 842 -23.57 60.92 8.79
N LYS A 843 -23.85 61.56 7.64
CA LYS A 843 -23.94 63.03 7.55
C LYS A 843 -25.05 63.58 8.45
N LYS A 844 -26.21 62.92 8.52
CA LYS A 844 -27.31 63.31 9.44
C LYS A 844 -26.93 63.15 10.90
N VAL A 845 -26.24 62.06 11.26
CA VAL A 845 -25.75 61.85 12.64
C VAL A 845 -24.74 62.92 13.05
N ALA A 846 -23.80 63.27 12.18
CA ALA A 846 -22.83 64.35 12.44
C ALA A 846 -23.51 65.72 12.62
N GLN A 847 -24.60 65.99 11.88
CA GLN A 847 -25.42 67.19 12.07
C GLN A 847 -26.14 67.19 13.42
N LEU A 848 -26.68 66.04 13.87
CA LEU A 848 -27.31 65.94 15.18
C LEU A 848 -26.30 66.11 16.32
N GLN A 849 -25.09 65.57 16.19
CA GLN A 849 -24.02 65.74 17.18
C GLN A 849 -23.58 67.20 17.32
N THR A 850 -23.50 67.94 16.21
CA THR A 850 -23.19 69.37 16.24
C THR A 850 -24.31 70.18 16.91
N GLN A 851 -25.58 69.85 16.63
CA GLN A 851 -26.71 70.45 17.34
C GLN A 851 -26.72 70.13 18.85
N GLU A 852 -26.36 68.90 19.23
CA GLU A 852 -26.25 68.51 20.64
C GLU A 852 -25.15 69.30 21.36
N LEU A 853 -23.98 69.49 20.73
CA LEU A 853 -22.90 70.30 21.28
C LEU A 853 -23.31 71.77 21.47
N GLU A 854 -24.08 72.33 20.53
CA GLU A 854 -24.65 73.68 20.67
C GLU A 854 -25.65 73.78 21.83
N LEU A 855 -26.54 72.79 21.99
CA LEU A 855 -27.45 72.73 23.13
C LEU A 855 -26.70 72.61 24.45
N GLN A 856 -25.64 71.80 24.51
CA GLN A 856 -24.79 71.72 25.70
C GLN A 856 -24.06 73.03 25.98
N ARG A 857 -23.60 73.76 24.95
CA ARG A 857 -22.99 75.10 25.11
C ARG A 857 -23.99 76.08 25.70
N LEU A 858 -25.20 76.15 25.13
CA LEU A 858 -26.28 77.01 25.62
C LEU A 858 -26.69 76.64 27.05
N THR A 859 -26.71 75.35 27.39
CA THR A 859 -26.99 74.89 28.76
C THR A 859 -25.91 75.36 29.75
N ARG A 860 -24.63 75.29 29.38
CA ARG A 860 -23.51 75.83 30.19
C ARG A 860 -23.59 77.34 30.34
N GLU A 861 -23.97 78.06 29.27
CA GLU A 861 -24.22 79.51 29.31
C GLU A 861 -25.38 79.86 30.26
N CYS A 862 -26.49 79.11 30.23
CA CYS A 862 -27.59 79.30 31.17
C CYS A 862 -27.18 79.03 32.63
N LEU A 863 -26.36 78.01 32.89
CA LEU A 863 -25.85 77.72 34.23
C LEU A 863 -24.91 78.82 34.74
N THR A 864 -24.01 79.32 33.89
CA THR A 864 -23.11 80.41 34.27
C THR A 864 -23.86 81.72 34.52
N LEU A 865 -24.87 82.04 33.71
CA LEU A 865 -25.75 83.19 33.98
C LEU A 865 -26.53 83.03 35.29
N ARG A 866 -27.01 81.82 35.60
CA ARG A 866 -27.70 81.52 36.87
C ARG A 866 -26.77 81.69 38.07
N ASN A 867 -25.52 81.24 37.97
CA ASN A 867 -24.51 81.43 39.02
C ASN A 867 -24.19 82.92 39.22
N LYS A 868 -23.99 83.67 38.13
CA LYS A 868 -23.81 85.14 38.20
C LYS A 868 -25.02 85.85 38.82
N GLN A 869 -26.24 85.39 38.53
CA GLN A 869 -27.44 85.93 39.16
C GLN A 869 -27.48 85.65 40.67
N ALA A 870 -27.05 84.45 41.10
CA ALA A 870 -26.93 84.12 42.52
C ALA A 870 -25.84 84.97 43.22
N GLU A 871 -24.68 85.14 42.60
CA GLU A 871 -23.60 86.01 43.10
C GLU A 871 -24.04 87.47 43.24
N LEU A 872 -24.83 87.99 42.28
CA LEU A 872 -25.41 89.32 42.38
C LEU A 872 -26.47 89.42 43.49
N GLN A 873 -27.23 88.36 43.74
CA GLN A 873 -28.18 88.31 44.86
C GLN A 873 -27.45 88.27 46.21
N THR A 874 -26.35 87.53 46.33
CA THR A 874 -25.52 87.53 47.56
C THR A 874 -24.83 88.86 47.77
N ALA A 875 -24.24 89.45 46.72
CA ALA A 875 -23.62 90.78 46.80
C ALA A 875 -24.64 91.87 47.16
N LYS A 876 -25.88 91.77 46.67
CA LYS A 876 -26.98 92.65 47.10
C LYS A 876 -27.29 92.46 48.59
N HIS A 877 -27.37 91.22 49.06
CA HIS A 877 -27.64 90.94 50.47
C HIS A 877 -26.51 91.45 51.39
N GLU A 878 -25.26 91.30 50.98
CA GLU A 878 -24.08 91.84 51.66
C GLU A 878 -24.06 93.37 51.67
N ALA A 879 -24.50 94.01 50.57
CA ALA A 879 -24.66 95.47 50.50
C ALA A 879 -25.78 95.98 51.42
N ASP A 880 -26.91 95.27 51.50
CA ASP A 880 -28.01 95.58 52.42
C ASP A 880 -27.58 95.40 53.89
N GLU A 881 -26.77 94.38 54.21
CA GLU A 881 -26.13 94.22 55.52
C GLU A 881 -25.08 95.31 55.81
N GLN A 882 -24.29 95.71 54.81
CA GLN A 882 -23.31 96.80 54.96
C GLN A 882 -23.98 98.16 55.13
N ALA A 883 -25.15 98.40 54.54
CA ALA A 883 -25.96 99.59 54.78
C ALA A 883 -26.52 99.61 56.21
N LEU A 884 -27.00 98.48 56.73
CA LEU A 884 -27.43 98.33 58.13
C LEU A 884 -26.26 98.48 59.13
N ARG A 885 -25.06 98.02 58.75
CA ARG A 885 -23.82 98.26 59.53
C ARG A 885 -23.32 99.69 59.41
N ALA A 886 -23.54 100.39 58.28
CA ALA A 886 -23.20 101.80 58.09
C ALA A 886 -24.13 102.74 58.87
N ASP A 887 -25.43 102.42 58.97
CA ASP A 887 -26.39 103.13 59.84
C ASP A 887 -26.07 102.92 61.34
N SER A 888 -25.52 101.76 61.70
CA SER A 888 -25.01 101.50 63.05
C SER A 888 -23.66 102.17 63.32
N ALA A 889 -22.82 102.36 62.28
CA ALA A 889 -21.49 102.97 62.36
C ALA A 889 -21.53 104.51 62.33
N LEU A 890 -22.54 105.15 61.73
CA LEU A 890 -22.74 106.60 61.79
C LEU A 890 -23.08 107.11 63.20
N SER A 891 -23.62 106.24 64.07
CA SER A 891 -23.78 106.53 65.50
C SER A 891 -22.47 106.43 66.30
N LEU A 892 -21.41 105.81 65.75
CA LEU A 892 -20.09 105.68 66.38
C LEU A 892 -19.03 106.62 65.78
N VAL A 893 -19.30 107.20 64.60
CA VAL A 893 -18.47 108.25 63.95
C VAL A 893 -18.54 109.61 64.67
N GLN A 894 -19.43 109.80 65.65
CA GLN A 894 -19.46 111.01 66.47
C GLN A 894 -18.54 110.97 67.72
N ALA A 895 -17.79 109.89 67.96
CA ALA A 895 -16.97 109.75 69.18
C ALA A 895 -15.45 109.64 69.00
N GLN A 896 -14.89 109.47 67.80
CA GLN A 896 -13.43 109.27 67.65
C GLN A 896 -12.83 109.98 66.44
N HIS A 897 -13.00 111.31 66.40
CA HIS A 897 -12.10 112.22 65.70
C HIS A 897 -10.83 112.49 66.53
N ALA A 898 -10.14 111.42 66.95
CA ALA A 898 -8.84 111.54 67.61
C ALA A 898 -8.03 110.23 67.49
N ARG A 899 -6.79 110.36 66.99
CA ARG A 899 -5.75 109.34 66.75
C ARG A 899 -5.82 108.77 65.33
N GLU A 900 -5.42 109.51 64.30
CA GLU A 900 -4.01 109.81 64.07
C GLU A 900 -3.08 108.68 64.54
N VAL A 901 -2.65 107.90 63.55
CA VAL A 901 -1.29 107.37 63.44
C VAL A 901 -0.96 106.16 64.33
N GLN A 902 -1.11 105.00 63.70
CA GLN A 902 -0.17 103.88 63.79
C GLN A 902 0.17 103.50 62.34
N GLU A 903 0.79 104.40 61.58
CA GLU A 903 2.24 104.39 61.37
C GLU A 903 2.76 103.01 60.94
N LEU A 904 2.91 102.88 59.61
CA LEU A 904 4.08 102.35 58.94
C LEU A 904 4.75 101.11 59.56
N ARG A 905 4.31 99.93 59.13
CA ARG A 905 5.14 98.75 58.85
C ARG A 905 4.51 98.00 57.68
N GLU A 906 5.16 97.60 56.61
CA GLU A 906 6.55 97.62 56.21
C GLU A 906 6.53 97.42 54.68
N GLN A 907 7.51 98.05 54.06
CA GLN A 907 7.84 97.97 52.66
C GLN A 907 8.57 96.64 52.35
N VAL A 908 8.51 96.24 51.08
CA VAL A 908 9.53 95.47 50.35
C VAL A 908 9.53 93.95 50.48
N GLY A 909 9.38 93.29 49.32
CA GLY A 909 9.63 91.86 49.15
C GLY A 909 9.33 91.30 47.75
N SER A 910 9.32 92.12 46.69
CA SER A 910 9.25 91.65 45.30
C SER A 910 10.65 91.28 44.81
N GLY A 911 11.02 90.00 44.93
CA GLY A 911 12.30 89.50 44.41
C GLY A 911 12.44 87.98 44.40
N THR A 912 11.61 87.25 45.15
CA THR A 912 11.66 85.77 45.25
C THR A 912 10.51 85.05 44.53
N ARG A 913 9.55 85.79 43.94
CA ARG A 913 8.33 85.19 43.33
C ARG A 913 8.54 84.70 41.90
N GLU A 914 9.45 85.31 41.14
CA GLU A 914 9.66 84.99 39.73
C GLU A 914 10.57 83.76 39.53
N HIS A 915 11.57 83.55 40.41
CA HIS A 915 12.38 82.31 40.40
C HIS A 915 11.58 81.09 40.89
N LEU A 916 10.68 81.26 41.87
CA LEU A 916 9.75 80.19 42.30
C LEU A 916 8.70 79.87 41.23
N ALA A 917 8.17 80.88 40.53
CA ALA A 917 7.24 80.68 39.43
C ALA A 917 7.92 79.97 38.24
N HIS A 918 9.16 80.33 37.89
CA HIS A 918 9.87 79.68 36.79
C HIS A 918 10.23 78.21 37.09
N LEU A 919 10.65 77.90 38.33
CA LEU A 919 10.87 76.52 38.78
C LEU A 919 9.55 75.72 38.87
N GLN A 920 8.43 76.34 39.21
CA GLN A 920 7.11 75.70 39.19
C GLN A 920 6.64 75.38 37.76
N THR A 921 6.89 76.27 36.79
CA THR A 921 6.56 76.01 35.38
C THR A 921 7.44 74.91 34.79
N GLN A 922 8.73 74.91 35.08
CA GLN A 922 9.63 73.83 34.64
C GLN A 922 9.28 72.48 35.27
N LEU A 923 8.90 72.45 36.55
CA LEU A 923 8.43 71.23 37.21
C LEU A 923 7.11 70.72 36.58
N ALA A 924 6.18 71.63 36.26
CA ALA A 924 4.92 71.28 35.60
C ALA A 924 5.13 70.77 34.16
N GLU A 925 6.08 71.32 33.41
CA GLU A 925 6.46 70.82 32.08
C GLU A 925 7.14 69.46 32.15
N GLN A 926 8.03 69.23 33.14
CA GLN A 926 8.63 67.90 33.34
C GLN A 926 7.57 66.88 33.78
N GLN A 927 6.64 67.26 34.65
CA GLN A 927 5.50 66.41 35.04
C GLN A 927 4.62 66.04 33.84
N ARG A 928 4.31 67.01 32.96
CA ARG A 928 3.58 66.75 31.70
C ARG A 928 4.31 65.76 30.80
N ARG A 929 5.63 65.94 30.61
CA ARG A 929 6.45 65.02 29.80
C ARG A 929 6.50 63.62 30.39
N THR A 930 6.60 63.46 31.71
CA THR A 930 6.47 62.14 32.34
C THR A 930 5.08 61.56 32.16
N GLN A 931 4.02 62.38 32.22
CA GLN A 931 2.65 61.94 31.99
C GLN A 931 2.45 61.46 30.54
N ASP A 932 2.95 62.21 29.56
CA ASP A 932 2.88 61.87 28.14
C ASP A 932 3.68 60.58 27.84
N LEU A 933 4.83 60.38 28.48
CA LEU A 933 5.62 59.15 28.38
C LEU A 933 4.94 57.95 29.06
N GLU A 934 4.29 58.17 30.22
CA GLU A 934 3.49 57.13 30.89
C GLU A 934 2.27 56.74 30.05
N ASP A 935 1.61 57.69 29.39
CA ASP A 935 0.49 57.43 28.48
C ASP A 935 0.95 56.74 27.19
N LEU A 936 2.13 57.07 26.68
CA LEU A 936 2.75 56.35 25.56
C LEU A 936 3.08 54.89 25.95
N LEU A 937 3.70 54.67 27.12
CA LEU A 937 3.97 53.32 27.63
C LEU A 937 2.69 52.54 27.90
N ARG A 938 1.63 53.17 28.41
CA ARG A 938 0.32 52.54 28.61
C ARG A 938 -0.37 52.20 27.29
N SER A 939 -0.30 53.06 26.29
CA SER A 939 -0.87 52.78 24.96
C SER A 939 -0.10 51.66 24.27
N GLN A 940 1.24 51.63 24.39
CA GLN A 940 2.08 50.57 23.87
C GLN A 940 1.86 49.23 24.59
N ALA A 941 1.70 49.25 25.92
CA ALA A 941 1.36 48.05 26.71
C ALA A 941 -0.05 47.52 26.39
N LYS A 942 -1.03 48.41 26.18
CA LYS A 942 -2.38 48.04 25.70
C LYS A 942 -2.32 47.44 24.30
N GLN A 943 -1.53 48.02 23.41
CA GLN A 943 -1.36 47.52 22.04
C GLN A 943 -0.70 46.14 22.05
N ALA A 944 0.35 45.93 22.85
CA ALA A 944 0.97 44.63 23.06
C ALA A 944 0.00 43.61 23.69
N SER A 945 -0.84 44.02 24.65
CA SER A 945 -1.85 43.16 25.26
C SER A 945 -2.94 42.74 24.29
N VAL A 946 -3.39 43.64 23.41
CA VAL A 946 -4.37 43.33 22.36
C VAL A 946 -3.74 42.38 21.34
N GLN A 947 -2.48 42.59 20.97
CA GLN A 947 -1.76 41.75 20.02
C GLN A 947 -1.51 40.33 20.57
N MET A 948 -1.16 40.21 21.86
CA MET A 948 -1.08 38.92 22.57
C MET A 948 -2.43 38.23 22.67
N GLY A 949 -3.52 38.98 22.94
CA GLY A 949 -4.88 38.44 22.97
C GLY A 949 -5.34 37.91 21.61
N LEU A 950 -5.04 38.63 20.52
CA LEU A 950 -5.29 38.17 19.15
C LEU A 950 -4.50 36.90 18.80
N GLN A 951 -3.22 36.82 19.20
CA GLN A 951 -2.45 35.58 19.02
C GLN A 951 -3.03 34.43 19.83
N GLN A 952 -3.43 34.66 21.08
CA GLN A 952 -4.04 33.63 21.92
C GLN A 952 -5.37 33.14 21.34
N GLU A 953 -6.22 34.05 20.83
CA GLU A 953 -7.48 33.70 20.17
C GLU A 953 -7.23 32.91 18.87
N GLN A 954 -6.16 33.23 18.12
CA GLN A 954 -5.74 32.45 16.95
C GLN A 954 -5.29 31.03 17.34
N TYR A 955 -4.54 30.86 18.43
CA TYR A 955 -4.17 29.55 18.95
C TYR A 955 -5.39 28.76 19.44
N GLU A 956 -6.34 29.40 20.12
CA GLU A 956 -7.58 28.76 20.56
C GLU A 956 -8.45 28.31 19.37
N LYS A 957 -8.57 29.13 18.32
CA LYS A 957 -9.26 28.75 17.07
C LYS A 957 -8.57 27.58 16.36
N LEU A 958 -7.24 27.57 16.32
CA LEU A 958 -6.47 26.47 15.73
C LEU A 958 -6.66 25.17 16.53
N MET A 959 -6.65 25.26 17.86
CA MET A 959 -6.87 24.10 18.73
C MET A 959 -8.31 23.57 18.63
N ALA A 960 -9.31 24.45 18.53
CA ALA A 960 -10.71 24.06 18.32
C ALA A 960 -10.90 23.37 16.95
N SER A 961 -10.33 23.93 15.87
CA SER A 961 -10.36 23.31 14.54
C SER A 961 -9.65 21.96 14.52
N MET A 962 -8.53 21.83 15.24
CA MET A 962 -7.81 20.55 15.36
C MET A 962 -8.63 19.51 16.13
N GLN A 963 -9.34 19.92 17.18
CA GLN A 963 -10.24 19.05 17.95
C GLN A 963 -11.43 18.59 17.09
N GLU A 964 -12.05 19.50 16.34
CA GLU A 964 -13.15 19.18 15.44
C GLU A 964 -12.73 18.18 14.36
N ARG A 965 -11.54 18.36 13.76
CA ARG A 965 -10.96 17.38 12.84
C ARG A 965 -10.67 16.04 13.50
N MET A 966 -10.26 16.02 14.77
CA MET A 966 -10.03 14.79 15.51
C MET A 966 -11.34 14.04 15.74
N ASP A 967 -12.39 14.75 16.18
CA ASP A 967 -13.72 14.20 16.41
C ASP A 967 -14.35 13.68 15.10
N GLU A 968 -14.16 14.38 13.97
CA GLU A 968 -14.56 13.89 12.64
C GLU A 968 -13.84 12.61 12.24
N VAL A 969 -12.52 12.53 12.46
CA VAL A 969 -11.73 11.33 12.15
C VAL A 969 -12.15 10.17 13.05
N GLU A 970 -12.41 10.41 14.34
CA GLU A 970 -12.93 9.40 15.27
C GLU A 970 -14.33 8.91 14.85
N ALA A 971 -15.21 9.82 14.42
CA ALA A 971 -16.53 9.48 13.91
C ALA A 971 -16.45 8.64 12.63
N LYS A 972 -15.63 9.06 11.66
CA LYS A 972 -15.37 8.30 10.42
C LYS A 972 -14.81 6.92 10.74
N LEU A 973 -13.84 6.82 11.65
CA LEU A 973 -13.24 5.55 12.07
C LEU A 973 -14.27 4.64 12.77
N LYS A 974 -15.17 5.20 13.58
CA LYS A 974 -16.27 4.45 14.22
C LYS A 974 -17.26 3.91 13.19
N ILE A 975 -17.63 4.71 12.19
CA ILE A 975 -18.51 4.30 11.08
C ILE A 975 -17.84 3.19 10.26
N THR A 976 -16.57 3.35 9.88
CA THR A 976 -15.82 2.31 9.15
C THR A 976 -15.71 1.01 9.98
N ARG A 977 -15.52 1.11 11.29
CA ARG A 977 -15.45 -0.05 12.19
C ARG A 977 -16.76 -0.83 12.25
N VAL A 978 -17.90 -0.13 12.29
CA VAL A 978 -19.22 -0.76 12.22
C VAL A 978 -19.46 -1.40 10.85
N MET A 979 -19.13 -0.71 9.76
CA MET A 979 -19.25 -1.29 8.41
C MET A 979 -18.40 -2.54 8.22
N LEU A 980 -17.17 -2.54 8.73
CA LEU A 980 -16.30 -3.72 8.69
C LEU A 980 -16.88 -4.86 9.54
N GLN A 981 -17.42 -4.56 10.72
CA GLN A 981 -18.08 -5.57 11.57
C GLN A 981 -19.30 -6.18 10.88
N ASP A 982 -20.13 -5.36 10.24
CA ASP A 982 -21.30 -5.83 9.47
C ASP A 982 -20.87 -6.69 8.28
N LYS A 983 -19.77 -6.34 7.61
CA LYS A 983 -19.20 -7.16 6.54
C LYS A 983 -18.67 -8.50 7.03
N VAL A 984 -17.99 -8.52 8.17
CA VAL A 984 -17.54 -9.76 8.81
C VAL A 984 -18.74 -10.63 9.20
N ASN A 985 -19.80 -10.05 9.75
CA ASN A 985 -21.03 -10.77 10.10
C ASN A 985 -21.73 -11.34 8.86
N GLN A 986 -21.82 -10.58 7.77
CA GLN A 986 -22.35 -11.04 6.49
C GLN A 986 -21.54 -12.24 5.93
N LEU A 987 -20.21 -12.18 6.00
CA LEU A 987 -19.34 -13.28 5.57
C LEU A 987 -19.51 -14.52 6.44
N LYS A 988 -19.62 -14.36 7.77
CA LYS A 988 -19.91 -15.47 8.70
C LYS A 988 -21.25 -16.13 8.38
N GLU A 989 -22.29 -15.35 8.09
CA GLU A 989 -23.61 -15.87 7.74
C GLU A 989 -23.61 -16.59 6.38
N GLN A 990 -22.86 -16.07 5.40
CA GLN A 990 -22.65 -16.75 4.12
C GLN A 990 -21.90 -18.08 4.28
N LEU A 991 -20.85 -18.12 5.08
CA LEU A 991 -20.12 -19.37 5.36
C LEU A 991 -21.02 -20.41 6.03
N ALA A 992 -21.87 -20.00 6.98
CA ALA A 992 -22.84 -20.89 7.61
C ALA A 992 -23.91 -21.41 6.63
N LYS A 993 -24.37 -20.56 5.68
CA LYS A 993 -25.30 -20.97 4.62
C LYS A 993 -24.64 -21.95 3.64
N ASN A 994 -23.39 -21.72 3.26
CA ASN A 994 -22.64 -22.63 2.40
C ASN A 994 -22.41 -23.98 3.07
N ALA A 995 -22.01 -24.01 4.35
CA ALA A 995 -21.86 -25.26 5.09
C ALA A 995 -23.16 -26.07 5.18
N LYS A 996 -24.32 -25.41 5.32
CA LYS A 996 -25.63 -26.07 5.27
C LYS A 996 -25.97 -26.59 3.88
N SER A 997 -25.66 -25.82 2.83
CA SER A 997 -25.85 -26.24 1.44
C SER A 997 -24.99 -27.46 1.09
N ASP A 998 -23.75 -27.51 1.59
CA ASP A 998 -22.82 -28.64 1.38
C ASP A 998 -23.31 -29.92 2.06
N LEU A 999 -23.90 -29.81 3.25
CA LEU A 999 -24.54 -30.94 3.93
C LEU A 999 -25.76 -31.45 3.15
N LEU A 1000 -26.65 -30.55 2.72
CA LEU A 1000 -27.83 -30.93 1.93
C LEU A 1000 -27.43 -31.59 0.60
N LEU A 1001 -26.39 -31.08 -0.05
CA LEU A 1001 -25.87 -31.66 -1.29
C LEU A 1001 -25.37 -33.09 -1.07
N LYS A 1002 -24.63 -33.34 0.03
CA LYS A 1002 -24.17 -34.68 0.39
C LYS A 1002 -25.34 -35.65 0.63
N ASP A 1003 -26.37 -35.20 1.35
CA ASP A 1003 -27.55 -36.03 1.64
C ASP A 1003 -28.30 -36.37 0.34
N LEU A 1004 -28.49 -35.40 -0.56
CA LEU A 1004 -29.09 -35.63 -1.88
C LEU A 1004 -28.27 -36.59 -2.75
N TYR A 1005 -26.93 -36.54 -2.69
CA TYR A 1005 -26.08 -37.51 -3.40
C TYR A 1005 -26.25 -38.93 -2.86
N VAL A 1006 -26.36 -39.08 -1.53
CA VAL A 1006 -26.60 -40.38 -0.90
C VAL A 1006 -27.97 -40.93 -1.30
N GLU A 1007 -29.01 -40.10 -1.24
CA GLU A 1007 -30.37 -40.49 -1.64
C GLU A 1007 -30.44 -40.87 -3.12
N ASN A 1008 -29.83 -40.09 -4.01
CA ASN A 1008 -29.74 -40.42 -5.44
C ASN A 1008 -29.02 -41.76 -5.69
N SER A 1009 -27.99 -42.08 -4.91
CA SER A 1009 -27.29 -43.37 -5.03
C SER A 1009 -28.18 -44.55 -4.62
N GLN A 1010 -29.05 -44.37 -3.63
CA GLN A 1010 -29.98 -45.38 -3.16
C GLN A 1010 -31.11 -45.58 -4.17
N LEU A 1011 -31.66 -44.50 -4.72
CA LEU A 1011 -32.69 -44.55 -5.76
C LEU A 1011 -32.17 -45.25 -7.04
N MET A 1012 -30.94 -44.97 -7.46
CA MET A 1012 -30.32 -45.65 -8.61
C MET A 1012 -30.19 -47.17 -8.39
N LYS A 1013 -29.81 -47.60 -7.18
CA LYS A 1013 -29.75 -49.04 -6.85
C LYS A 1013 -31.14 -49.68 -6.89
N ALA A 1014 -32.15 -49.01 -6.34
CA ALA A 1014 -33.53 -49.51 -6.37
C ALA A 1014 -34.05 -49.64 -7.81
N LEU A 1015 -33.81 -48.64 -8.66
CA LEU A 1015 -34.18 -48.64 -10.07
C LEU A 1015 -33.53 -49.82 -10.82
N GLN A 1016 -32.22 -50.04 -10.63
CA GLN A 1016 -31.50 -51.15 -11.26
C GLN A 1016 -32.10 -52.52 -10.90
N VAL A 1017 -32.49 -52.73 -9.64
CA VAL A 1017 -33.13 -53.98 -9.18
C VAL A 1017 -34.50 -54.15 -9.84
N THR A 1018 -35.29 -53.08 -9.95
CA THR A 1018 -36.61 -53.15 -10.61
C THR A 1018 -36.51 -53.45 -12.10
N GLU A 1019 -35.55 -52.83 -12.81
CA GLU A 1019 -35.31 -53.11 -14.24
C GLU A 1019 -34.87 -54.57 -14.47
N GLN A 1020 -34.02 -55.11 -13.60
CA GLN A 1020 -33.55 -56.49 -13.73
C GLN A 1020 -34.69 -57.49 -13.50
N ARG A 1021 -35.61 -57.21 -12.56
CA ARG A 1021 -36.81 -58.01 -12.34
C ARG A 1021 -37.74 -57.98 -13.56
N GLN A 1022 -37.98 -56.80 -14.14
CA GLN A 1022 -38.78 -56.65 -15.36
C GLN A 1022 -38.18 -57.44 -16.53
N LYS A 1023 -36.89 -57.24 -16.85
CA LYS A 1023 -36.20 -57.98 -17.94
C LYS A 1023 -36.28 -59.50 -17.76
N SER A 1024 -36.25 -59.97 -16.52
CA SER A 1024 -36.36 -61.40 -16.21
C SER A 1024 -37.78 -61.93 -16.40
N ALA A 1025 -38.80 -61.15 -16.04
CA ALA A 1025 -40.21 -61.50 -16.27
C ALA A 1025 -40.55 -61.51 -17.78
N GLU A 1026 -40.09 -60.51 -18.54
CA GLU A 1026 -40.29 -60.43 -19.99
C GLU A 1026 -39.72 -61.64 -20.74
N LYS A 1027 -38.49 -62.05 -20.39
CA LYS A 1027 -37.86 -63.24 -20.99
C LYS A 1027 -38.64 -64.52 -20.70
N LYS A 1028 -39.18 -64.68 -19.49
CA LYS A 1028 -39.98 -65.86 -19.12
C LYS A 1028 -41.31 -65.89 -19.88
N SER A 1029 -42.01 -64.76 -20.00
CA SER A 1029 -43.25 -64.64 -20.79
C SER A 1029 -43.02 -65.04 -22.24
N PHE A 1030 -41.97 -64.49 -22.86
CA PHE A 1030 -41.64 -64.76 -24.26
C PHE A 1030 -41.35 -66.25 -24.51
N LEU A 1031 -40.55 -66.89 -23.66
CA LEU A 1031 -40.21 -68.32 -23.79
C LEU A 1031 -41.45 -69.22 -23.65
N LEU A 1032 -42.40 -68.89 -22.77
CA LEU A 1032 -43.64 -69.65 -22.62
C LEU A 1032 -44.56 -69.47 -23.82
N GLU A 1033 -44.71 -68.25 -24.32
CA GLU A 1033 -45.48 -67.94 -25.53
C GLU A 1033 -44.94 -68.70 -26.76
N GLU A 1034 -43.61 -68.72 -26.96
CA GLU A 1034 -42.99 -69.49 -28.06
C GLU A 1034 -43.27 -70.99 -27.96
N LYS A 1035 -43.19 -71.57 -26.77
CA LYS A 1035 -43.49 -72.99 -26.53
C LYS A 1035 -44.95 -73.33 -26.84
N VAL A 1036 -45.88 -72.50 -26.38
CA VAL A 1036 -47.32 -72.64 -26.66
C VAL A 1036 -47.59 -72.57 -28.17
N VAL A 1037 -46.97 -71.63 -28.88
CA VAL A 1037 -47.11 -71.50 -30.34
C VAL A 1037 -46.53 -72.72 -31.07
N ALA A 1038 -45.38 -73.23 -30.63
CA ALA A 1038 -44.74 -74.41 -31.22
C ALA A 1038 -45.58 -75.69 -31.05
N LEU A 1039 -46.09 -75.94 -29.85
CA LEU A 1039 -46.96 -77.10 -29.55
C LEU A 1039 -48.28 -77.03 -30.32
N ASN A 1040 -48.92 -75.84 -30.39
CA ASN A 1040 -50.14 -75.65 -31.18
C ASN A 1040 -49.93 -75.89 -32.68
N LYS A 1041 -48.78 -75.48 -33.23
CA LYS A 1041 -48.41 -75.77 -34.63
C LYS A 1041 -48.24 -77.27 -34.86
N LEU A 1042 -47.68 -78.00 -33.90
CA LEU A 1042 -47.50 -79.45 -33.98
C LEU A 1042 -48.86 -80.18 -33.93
N LEU A 1043 -49.72 -79.82 -32.96
CA LEU A 1043 -51.05 -80.38 -32.83
C LEU A 1043 -51.93 -80.16 -34.08
N ARG A 1044 -51.88 -78.95 -34.69
CA ARG A 1044 -52.61 -78.65 -35.94
C ARG A 1044 -52.12 -79.44 -37.15
N LYS A 1045 -50.87 -79.89 -37.18
CA LYS A 1045 -50.34 -80.74 -38.25
C LYS A 1045 -50.76 -82.20 -38.09
N ILE A 1046 -50.99 -82.64 -36.85
CA ILE A 1046 -51.31 -84.04 -36.52
C ILE A 1046 -52.82 -84.31 -36.53
N ALA A 1047 -53.65 -83.34 -36.09
CA ALA A 1047 -55.11 -83.51 -36.01
C ALA A 1047 -55.82 -83.83 -37.35
N PRO A 1048 -55.39 -83.32 -38.53
CA PRO A 1048 -55.97 -83.72 -39.81
C PRO A 1048 -55.57 -85.15 -40.23
N ALA A 1049 -54.37 -85.61 -39.84
CA ALA A 1049 -53.86 -86.94 -40.20
C ALA A 1049 -54.58 -88.09 -39.47
N SER A 1050 -55.25 -87.78 -38.35
CA SER A 1050 -56.04 -88.72 -37.54
C SER A 1050 -57.54 -88.72 -37.85
N LEU A 1051 -58.03 -87.79 -38.69
CA LEU A 1051 -59.44 -87.71 -39.15
C LEU A 1051 -59.66 -88.27 -40.56
N THR A 1052 -58.60 -88.63 -41.30
CA THR A 1052 -58.67 -89.33 -42.61
C THR A 1052 -58.06 -90.72 -42.60
N ALA A 1053 -57.87 -91.34 -41.42
CA ALA A 1053 -57.48 -92.74 -41.27
C ALA A 1053 -58.59 -93.56 -40.61
#